data_AF-A0A4U0WHB6-F1
#
_entry.id   AF-A0A4U0WHB6-F1
#
_cell.length_a   1.000
_cell.length_b   1.000
_cell.length_c   1.000
_cell.angle_alpha   90.00
_cell.angle_beta   90.00
_cell.angle_gamma   90.00
#
_symmetry.space_group_name_H-M   'P 1'
#
loop_
_entity.id
_entity.type
_entity.pdbx_description
1 polymer ?
#
loop_
_entity_poly.entity_id
_entity_poly.type
_entity_poly.pdbx_seq_one_letter_code
_entity_poly.pdbx_strand_id
1 'polypeptide(L)'
;MPSAFGLGNRMRARHLITVVAIVSFVAITITYLRRPLYVTGRDGSHLVYDTGSPAKTFEPLELANNQAHPVDQLIRDGETRFSALLARQSQTLEEAVTEYQRRYKIQPPPNFDRWYEFAKRKGIQLIDEYDNIYHSLLPFWALEPATIRGRVREALGFGDNNLMGLLIRAGGVTKIENGQEWLQQAVLGMIEDFVQFLPDMDLAFNIHDEPRVVVPHDELSRMVSTAKDVRVPLAFANSHPTNAFSARPRDVNDGKRIDEVKTTRFNVFAHQPTWTHSRLSCSPNSQARSLEDNAVDNATSYALGELGFIYNHTAFSDICNSPSLSSTYGFFDRPNSFNVVHDLVPIFSQSKISSFQDILYPSPWYWYGKVAYDEKRDIDWQKKQGKLWWRGSTTGGFSRNGGWRRQHRQQFVRKINDPYKVKILANTGEEEAPHWQPKEVRRADYRDIVDVHFSHVGQCDPGDCDAQREFFDIVKPSDQQDAWKYRYLLDIDGNAFSGRFYAFLESKSLVYKMAIFREWHEEWIKPWVHYIPLSMKGDEWLESVRYFSGEEEGKIQAPRMAEQGRQWARKVLRNEDLEVWFFRLLLERGHEVRENSAPLPIASLGAPSNVIVLRDANLPNPTSEPHAPGPAPELAEDVGPFKMRKSLGAEQILAMIEEEQAVPGQDLVNDRIDELRTQHGLVGESWTTGDKFRSVKGALTEAYTIPQLARYIRIWDANQSLGEAVGKRRSHVASTQAISWSAWRLGSSNISKRIPDQTEDPAQQSMKEMPRKEWLAERILRNCWGIGPLDESYVQGEQEVCLNDTQMTLLLSGDRGNFERTGILPRGSRRKVEIYKPHNIVRVTDTREGCRTALDLLYKELVNTKCLEVDSRIFLPVAYQQRKKKSKLHRGLREEDLKMVAGTTRTHIAYSVSQDKVE
;
A
#
# COMPACT_ATOMS: atom_id res chain seq x y z
N MET A 1 -45.01 53.14 66.65
CA MET A 1 -43.54 53.03 66.49
C MET A 1 -43.08 51.82 67.30
N PRO A 2 -42.19 50.90 66.83
CA PRO A 2 -41.51 50.68 65.53
C PRO A 2 -42.19 49.53 64.72
N SER A 3 -42.25 49.50 63.39
CA SER A 3 -41.25 49.21 62.32
C SER A 3 -40.74 47.76 62.24
N ALA A 4 -41.00 47.18 61.07
CA ALA A 4 -40.72 45.83 60.57
C ALA A 4 -39.24 45.41 60.63
N PHE A 5 -39.01 44.08 60.65
CA PHE A 5 -38.21 43.31 59.69
C PHE A 5 -37.83 41.97 60.33
N GLY A 6 -38.20 40.84 59.71
CA GLY A 6 -37.52 39.58 60.01
C GLY A 6 -38.35 38.31 59.96
N LEU A 7 -38.98 37.98 58.83
CA LEU A 7 -39.31 36.57 58.54
C LEU A 7 -39.36 36.24 57.03
N GLY A 8 -39.50 37.23 56.15
CA GLY A 8 -39.53 37.02 54.69
C GLY A 8 -38.18 36.71 54.01
N ASN A 9 -37.04 37.09 54.61
CA ASN A 9 -35.72 36.95 53.96
C ASN A 9 -35.06 35.57 54.16
N ARG A 10 -35.46 34.77 55.15
CA ARG A 10 -34.85 33.43 55.37
C ARG A 10 -35.34 32.38 54.37
N MET A 11 -36.60 32.47 53.91
CA MET A 11 -37.12 31.55 52.88
C MET A 11 -36.60 31.89 51.48
N ARG A 12 -36.46 33.18 51.13
CA ARG A 12 -35.86 33.59 49.84
C ARG A 12 -34.38 33.28 49.76
N ALA A 13 -33.62 33.45 50.84
CA ALA A 13 -32.20 33.07 50.88
C ALA A 13 -32.02 31.54 50.75
N ARG A 14 -32.86 30.74 51.42
CA ARG A 14 -32.83 29.27 51.27
C ARG A 14 -33.19 28.84 49.85
N HIS A 15 -34.23 29.40 49.25
CA HIS A 15 -34.57 29.09 47.85
C HIS A 15 -33.48 29.54 46.87
N LEU A 16 -32.84 30.68 47.10
CA LEU A 16 -31.74 31.13 46.26
C LEU A 16 -30.53 30.19 46.37
N ILE A 17 -30.19 29.75 47.58
CA ILE A 17 -29.10 28.79 47.81
C ILE A 17 -29.44 27.43 47.17
N THR A 18 -30.68 26.95 47.29
CA THR A 18 -31.10 25.69 46.66
C THR A 18 -31.09 25.79 45.13
N VAL A 19 -31.54 26.91 44.55
CA VAL A 19 -31.51 27.13 43.10
C VAL A 19 -30.07 27.25 42.60
N VAL A 20 -29.20 27.96 43.31
CA VAL A 20 -27.77 28.04 42.97
C VAL A 20 -27.12 26.65 43.08
N ALA A 21 -27.43 25.87 44.12
CA ALA A 21 -26.92 24.50 44.25
C ALA A 21 -27.40 23.59 43.13
N ILE A 22 -28.68 23.68 42.72
CA ILE A 22 -29.23 22.90 41.60
C ILE A 22 -28.59 23.34 40.28
N VAL A 23 -28.46 24.65 40.03
CA VAL A 23 -27.84 25.16 38.80
C VAL A 23 -26.36 24.81 38.76
N SER A 24 -25.64 24.88 39.88
CA SER A 24 -24.26 24.42 39.98
C SER A 24 -24.16 22.91 39.78
N PHE A 25 -25.07 22.11 40.34
CA PHE A 25 -25.08 20.66 40.16
C PHE A 25 -25.40 20.27 38.70
N VAL A 26 -26.34 20.94 38.07
CA VAL A 26 -26.68 20.76 36.64
C VAL A 26 -25.54 21.25 35.76
N ALA A 27 -24.92 22.39 36.06
CA ALA A 27 -23.77 22.89 35.31
C ALA A 27 -22.56 21.95 35.43
N ILE A 28 -22.26 21.45 36.65
CA ILE A 28 -21.22 20.46 36.92
C ILE A 28 -21.55 19.15 36.20
N THR A 29 -22.80 18.68 36.26
CA THR A 29 -23.24 17.46 35.58
C THR A 29 -23.16 17.61 34.06
N ILE A 30 -23.56 18.75 33.51
CA ILE A 30 -23.41 19.06 32.08
C ILE A 30 -21.93 19.19 31.71
N THR A 31 -21.07 19.75 32.56
CA THR A 31 -19.61 19.75 32.29
C THR A 31 -19.00 18.36 32.42
N TYR A 32 -19.51 17.50 33.31
CA TYR A 32 -19.07 16.12 33.47
C TYR A 32 -19.55 15.21 32.33
N LEU A 33 -20.77 15.44 31.83
CA LEU A 33 -21.38 14.72 30.70
C LEU A 33 -20.94 15.28 29.32
N ARG A 34 -20.52 16.55 29.26
CA ARG A 34 -19.88 17.16 28.07
C ARG A 34 -18.36 17.04 28.07
N ARG A 35 -17.75 16.48 29.12
CA ARG A 35 -16.40 15.94 28.95
C ARG A 35 -16.54 14.88 27.87
N PRO A 36 -15.81 14.96 26.75
CA PRO A 36 -15.75 13.84 25.84
C PRO A 36 -15.38 12.63 26.70
N LEU A 37 -16.14 11.54 26.57
CA LEU A 37 -15.75 10.24 27.09
C LEU A 37 -14.42 9.91 26.42
N TYR A 38 -13.34 10.38 27.01
CA TYR A 38 -12.04 9.80 26.82
C TYR A 38 -12.18 8.40 27.38
N VAL A 39 -12.47 7.46 26.50
CA VAL A 39 -12.09 6.07 26.70
C VAL A 39 -10.57 6.07 26.60
N THR A 40 -9.90 6.57 27.65
CA THR A 40 -8.63 6.00 28.03
C THR A 40 -8.97 4.56 28.34
N GLY A 41 -8.65 3.64 27.44
CA GLY A 41 -8.45 2.24 27.80
C GLY A 41 -7.32 2.21 28.81
N ARG A 42 -7.61 2.58 30.05
CA ARG A 42 -6.74 2.44 31.20
C ARG A 42 -6.99 1.04 31.70
N ASP A 43 -6.51 0.06 30.94
CA ASP A 43 -6.19 -1.21 31.56
C ASP A 43 -5.03 -0.90 32.51
N GLY A 44 -5.30 -1.02 33.80
CA GLY A 44 -4.46 -0.54 34.89
C GLY A 44 -3.21 -1.39 35.08
N SER A 45 -2.29 -1.41 34.11
CA SER A 45 -0.89 -1.66 34.43
C SER A 45 -0.35 -0.37 35.05
N HIS A 46 -0.34 -0.31 36.39
CA HIS A 46 0.44 0.68 37.13
C HIS A 46 1.83 0.78 36.47
N LEU A 47 2.32 2.00 36.24
CA LEU A 47 3.73 2.22 35.89
C LEU A 47 4.56 1.58 37.03
N VAL A 48 5.13 0.40 36.76
CA VAL A 48 6.02 -0.32 37.68
C VAL A 48 7.45 0.21 37.56
N TYR A 49 7.70 1.10 36.61
CA TYR A 49 8.98 1.79 36.51
C TYR A 49 9.04 2.86 37.60
N ASP A 50 10.10 2.83 38.39
CA ASP A 50 10.44 3.90 39.32
C ASP A 50 10.86 5.14 38.50
N THR A 51 9.90 5.98 38.15
CA THR A 51 10.08 7.15 37.26
C THR A 51 9.71 8.45 37.95
N GLY A 52 10.50 9.48 37.69
CA GLY A 52 10.16 10.87 37.99
C GLY A 52 9.21 11.49 36.96
N SER A 53 8.67 12.65 37.29
CA SER A 53 7.93 13.48 36.33
C SER A 53 8.87 13.97 35.21
N PRO A 54 8.39 14.16 33.97
CA PRO A 54 9.21 14.72 32.92
C PRO A 54 9.58 16.19 33.22
N ALA A 55 10.79 16.62 32.85
CA ALA A 55 11.27 17.99 33.07
C ALA A 55 10.38 19.05 32.41
N LYS A 56 9.84 18.73 31.22
CA LYS A 56 8.84 19.53 30.50
C LYS A 56 7.78 18.64 29.88
N THR A 57 6.65 19.24 29.53
CA THR A 57 5.58 18.55 28.79
C THR A 57 6.15 17.88 27.55
N PHE A 58 5.80 16.60 27.36
CA PHE A 58 6.20 15.75 26.23
C PHE A 58 7.67 15.32 26.20
N GLU A 59 8.53 15.79 27.10
CA GLU A 59 9.89 15.24 27.25
C GLU A 59 9.85 13.84 27.89
N PRO A 60 10.92 13.01 27.73
CA PRO A 60 11.01 11.70 28.38
C PRO A 60 10.77 11.77 29.90
N LEU A 61 10.29 10.66 30.48
CA LEU A 61 10.21 10.54 31.94
C LEU A 61 11.61 10.60 32.56
N GLU A 62 11.74 11.20 33.74
CA GLU A 62 13.00 11.18 34.47
C GLU A 62 13.21 9.84 35.18
N LEU A 63 14.47 9.49 35.43
CA LEU A 63 14.81 8.36 36.30
C LEU A 63 14.51 8.76 37.73
N ALA A 64 13.77 7.94 38.49
CA ALA A 64 13.53 8.24 39.90
C ALA A 64 14.78 8.06 40.76
N ASN A 65 15.68 7.16 40.36
CA ASN A 65 16.95 6.90 41.03
C ASN A 65 18.05 6.62 39.99
N ASN A 66 19.24 7.15 40.24
CA ASN A 66 20.43 6.98 39.40
C ASN A 66 21.41 5.92 39.97
N GLN A 67 21.00 5.12 40.95
CA GLN A 67 21.81 4.03 41.51
C GLN A 67 21.84 2.77 40.65
N ALA A 68 21.12 2.72 39.55
CA ALA A 68 21.22 1.63 38.58
C ALA A 68 21.26 2.20 37.17
N HIS A 69 21.94 1.50 36.28
CA HIS A 69 21.91 1.87 34.87
C HIS A 69 20.48 1.65 34.32
N PRO A 70 19.88 2.59 33.56
CA PRO A 70 18.51 2.47 33.07
C PRO A 70 18.25 1.20 32.27
N VAL A 71 19.22 0.76 31.47
CA VAL A 71 19.12 -0.49 30.69
C VAL A 71 18.95 -1.71 31.62
N ASP A 72 19.71 -1.78 32.72
CA ASP A 72 19.61 -2.88 33.68
C ASP A 72 18.24 -2.90 34.38
N GLN A 73 17.73 -1.72 34.76
CA GLN A 73 16.39 -1.59 35.33
C GLN A 73 15.31 -2.06 34.34
N LEU A 74 15.37 -1.60 33.08
CA LEU A 74 14.42 -2.00 32.04
C LEU A 74 14.44 -3.50 31.76
N ILE A 75 15.61 -4.15 31.83
CA ILE A 75 15.75 -5.61 31.74
C ILE A 75 15.03 -6.28 32.92
N ARG A 76 15.38 -5.93 34.16
CA ARG A 76 14.77 -6.54 35.36
C ARG A 76 13.25 -6.39 35.40
N ASP A 77 12.75 -5.22 35.03
CA ASP A 77 11.31 -4.93 34.95
C ASP A 77 10.64 -5.70 33.80
N GLY A 78 11.32 -5.83 32.66
CA GLY A 78 10.93 -6.69 31.54
C GLY A 78 10.76 -8.15 31.96
N GLU A 79 11.78 -8.71 32.60
CA GLU A 79 11.82 -10.11 33.04
C GLU A 79 10.77 -10.42 34.11
N THR A 80 10.55 -9.50 35.05
CA THR A 80 9.52 -9.63 36.08
C THR A 80 8.13 -9.73 35.45
N ARG A 81 7.81 -8.81 34.52
CA ARG A 81 6.53 -8.83 33.79
C ARG A 81 6.38 -10.07 32.92
N PHE A 82 7.45 -10.48 32.25
CA PHE A 82 7.43 -11.66 31.40
C PHE A 82 7.21 -12.93 32.23
N SER A 83 7.84 -13.05 33.40
CA SER A 83 7.62 -14.17 34.31
C SER A 83 6.17 -14.23 34.82
N ALA A 84 5.59 -13.07 35.17
CA ALA A 84 4.19 -12.98 35.56
C ALA A 84 3.23 -13.36 34.40
N LEU A 85 3.57 -12.96 33.17
CA LEU A 85 2.83 -13.34 31.97
C LEU A 85 2.85 -14.85 31.75
N LEU A 86 4.00 -15.52 31.93
CA LEU A 86 4.08 -16.97 31.79
C LEU A 86 3.31 -17.70 32.90
N ALA A 87 3.36 -17.20 34.13
CA ALA A 87 2.70 -17.83 35.28
C ALA A 87 1.16 -17.82 35.21
N ARG A 88 0.57 -16.89 34.45
CA ARG A 88 -0.89 -16.75 34.35
C ARG A 88 -1.55 -17.53 33.20
N GLN A 89 -0.78 -18.21 32.35
CA GLN A 89 -1.32 -18.88 31.16
C GLN A 89 -2.24 -20.05 31.53
N SER A 90 -3.39 -20.12 30.85
CA SER A 90 -4.41 -21.16 31.02
C SER A 90 -3.87 -22.56 30.70
N GLN A 91 -4.15 -23.51 31.58
CA GLN A 91 -3.71 -24.91 31.48
C GLN A 91 -4.82 -25.86 31.03
N THR A 92 -6.09 -25.44 31.14
CA THR A 92 -7.26 -26.20 30.69
C THR A 92 -8.13 -25.39 29.72
N LEU A 93 -9.03 -26.08 28.99
CA LEU A 93 -10.00 -25.41 28.11
C LEU A 93 -10.94 -24.51 28.92
N GLU A 94 -11.38 -24.95 30.10
CA GLU A 94 -12.28 -24.18 30.97
C GLU A 94 -11.63 -22.88 31.46
N GLU A 95 -10.35 -22.93 31.84
CA GLU A 95 -9.56 -21.74 32.19
C GLU A 95 -9.42 -20.80 30.98
N ALA A 96 -9.08 -21.32 29.80
CA ALA A 96 -8.92 -20.51 28.59
C ALA A 96 -10.24 -19.83 28.17
N VAL A 97 -11.38 -20.52 28.31
CA VAL A 97 -12.70 -19.95 28.07
C VAL A 97 -13.03 -18.86 29.10
N THR A 98 -12.74 -19.13 30.38
CA THR A 98 -12.97 -18.17 31.46
C THR A 98 -12.14 -16.91 31.28
N GLU A 99 -10.86 -17.07 30.93
CA GLU A 99 -9.96 -15.96 30.66
C GLU A 99 -10.41 -15.18 29.42
N TYR A 100 -10.77 -15.85 28.33
CA TYR A 100 -11.32 -15.22 27.12
C TYR A 100 -12.55 -14.35 27.43
N GLN A 101 -13.53 -14.90 28.17
CA GLN A 101 -14.73 -14.16 28.59
C GLN A 101 -14.37 -13.00 29.53
N ARG A 102 -13.43 -13.19 30.45
CA ARG A 102 -12.96 -12.14 31.35
C ARG A 102 -12.34 -10.98 30.57
N ARG A 103 -11.52 -11.28 29.56
CA ARG A 103 -10.74 -10.33 28.77
C ARG A 103 -11.58 -9.56 27.75
N TYR A 104 -12.33 -10.27 26.90
CA TYR A 104 -13.00 -9.69 25.75
C TYR A 104 -14.48 -9.44 25.95
N LYS A 105 -15.06 -9.96 27.04
CA LYS A 105 -16.49 -9.84 27.34
C LYS A 105 -17.37 -10.33 26.18
N ILE A 106 -16.96 -11.40 25.51
CA ILE A 106 -17.74 -12.11 24.48
C ILE A 106 -17.58 -13.62 24.69
N GLN A 107 -18.51 -14.40 24.15
CA GLN A 107 -18.39 -15.86 24.12
C GLN A 107 -17.30 -16.26 23.10
N PRO A 108 -16.50 -17.31 23.36
CA PRO A 108 -15.55 -17.81 22.38
C PRO A 108 -16.23 -18.21 21.07
N PRO A 109 -15.54 -18.07 19.92
CA PRO A 109 -16.11 -18.46 18.62
C PRO A 109 -16.39 -19.96 18.54
N PRO A 110 -17.26 -20.40 17.61
CA PRO A 110 -17.40 -21.82 17.31
C PRO A 110 -16.05 -22.47 16.99
N ASN A 111 -15.89 -23.74 17.39
CA ASN A 111 -14.63 -24.51 17.26
C ASN A 111 -13.44 -23.96 18.10
N PHE A 112 -13.69 -23.14 19.12
CA PHE A 112 -12.64 -22.72 20.06
C PHE A 112 -11.99 -23.89 20.80
N ASP A 113 -12.78 -24.93 21.12
CA ASP A 113 -12.30 -26.20 21.67
C ASP A 113 -11.31 -26.88 20.71
N ARG A 114 -11.62 -26.91 19.41
CA ARG A 114 -10.72 -27.45 18.37
C ARG A 114 -9.44 -26.64 18.24
N TRP A 115 -9.54 -25.31 18.33
CA TRP A 115 -8.36 -24.45 18.39
C TRP A 115 -7.52 -24.73 19.63
N TYR A 116 -8.13 -24.88 20.80
CA TYR A 116 -7.42 -25.18 22.03
C TYR A 116 -6.71 -26.55 21.96
N GLU A 117 -7.40 -27.58 21.49
CA GLU A 117 -6.81 -28.91 21.22
C GLU A 117 -5.62 -28.82 20.24
N PHE A 118 -5.77 -28.02 19.17
CA PHE A 118 -4.72 -27.76 18.19
C PHE A 118 -3.50 -27.08 18.83
N ALA A 119 -3.73 -26.02 19.61
CA ALA A 119 -2.69 -25.27 20.33
C ALA A 119 -1.93 -26.15 21.33
N LYS A 120 -2.64 -26.96 22.12
CA LYS A 120 -2.00 -27.88 23.08
C LYS A 120 -1.19 -28.96 22.37
N ARG A 121 -1.71 -29.53 21.28
CA ARG A 121 -0.99 -30.55 20.49
C ARG A 121 0.29 -30.00 19.86
N LYS A 122 0.27 -28.75 19.41
CA LYS A 122 1.41 -28.03 18.81
C LYS A 122 2.36 -27.41 19.85
N GLY A 123 2.04 -27.54 21.15
CA GLY A 123 2.90 -27.13 22.26
C GLY A 123 3.03 -25.61 22.41
N ILE A 124 1.96 -24.86 22.15
CA ILE A 124 1.96 -23.39 22.28
C ILE A 124 2.18 -22.98 23.74
N GLN A 125 3.04 -21.98 23.93
CA GLN A 125 3.40 -21.47 25.26
C GLN A 125 2.43 -20.40 25.78
N LEU A 126 1.90 -19.56 24.88
CA LEU A 126 1.05 -18.42 25.23
C LEU A 126 -0.39 -18.65 24.73
N ILE A 127 -1.22 -19.26 25.57
CA ILE A 127 -2.60 -19.62 25.24
C ILE A 127 -3.54 -18.40 25.27
N ASP A 128 -3.24 -17.40 26.09
CA ASP A 128 -4.17 -16.29 26.36
C ASP A 128 -3.78 -14.95 25.71
N GLU A 129 -2.62 -14.88 25.04
CA GLU A 129 -2.06 -13.64 24.50
C GLU A 129 -2.40 -13.44 23.02
N TYR A 130 -3.64 -13.00 22.74
CA TYR A 130 -4.20 -12.80 21.39
C TYR A 130 -4.94 -11.46 21.22
N ASP A 131 -4.61 -10.42 22.00
CA ASP A 131 -5.37 -9.17 22.00
C ASP A 131 -5.29 -8.42 20.69
N ASN A 132 -4.17 -8.56 19.97
CA ASN A 132 -4.00 -7.95 18.67
C ASN A 132 -5.09 -8.42 17.69
N ILE A 133 -5.55 -9.67 17.81
CA ILE A 133 -6.68 -10.19 17.03
C ILE A 133 -7.96 -9.46 17.41
N TYR A 134 -8.28 -9.43 18.70
CA TYR A 134 -9.48 -8.75 19.21
C TYR A 134 -9.51 -7.27 18.80
N HIS A 135 -8.44 -6.53 19.06
CA HIS A 135 -8.35 -5.10 18.74
C HIS A 135 -8.40 -4.82 17.23
N SER A 136 -7.82 -5.69 16.40
CA SER A 136 -7.88 -5.53 14.94
C SER A 136 -9.27 -5.82 14.38
N LEU A 137 -10.01 -6.77 14.97
CA LEU A 137 -11.34 -7.13 14.51
C LEU A 137 -12.45 -6.24 15.11
N LEU A 138 -12.22 -5.63 16.27
CA LEU A 138 -13.22 -4.86 17.00
C LEU A 138 -13.99 -3.81 16.16
N PRO A 139 -13.36 -2.97 15.31
CA PRO A 139 -14.10 -2.01 14.50
C PRO A 139 -15.09 -2.67 13.52
N PHE A 140 -14.80 -3.89 13.05
CA PHE A 140 -15.67 -4.61 12.13
C PHE A 140 -16.99 -5.06 12.77
N TRP A 141 -17.03 -5.23 14.09
CA TRP A 141 -18.25 -5.60 14.82
C TRP A 141 -19.34 -4.53 14.76
N ALA A 142 -18.99 -3.30 14.39
CA ALA A 142 -19.96 -2.23 14.16
C ALA A 142 -20.67 -2.31 12.81
N LEU A 143 -20.17 -3.13 11.88
CA LEU A 143 -20.70 -3.25 10.53
C LEU A 143 -21.57 -4.50 10.38
N GLU A 144 -22.54 -4.42 9.48
CA GLU A 144 -23.28 -5.62 9.08
C GLU A 144 -22.37 -6.58 8.31
N PRO A 145 -22.49 -7.91 8.54
CA PRO A 145 -21.79 -8.93 7.78
C PRO A 145 -21.80 -8.76 6.25
N ALA A 146 -22.96 -8.42 5.68
CA ALA A 146 -23.11 -8.23 4.23
C ALA A 146 -22.28 -7.04 3.71
N THR A 147 -22.09 -6.00 4.53
CA THR A 147 -21.24 -4.85 4.17
C THR A 147 -19.78 -5.27 4.10
N ILE A 148 -19.31 -6.06 5.07
CA ILE A 148 -17.94 -6.57 5.11
C ILE A 148 -17.66 -7.43 3.87
N ARG A 149 -18.56 -8.39 3.56
CA ARG A 149 -18.45 -9.25 2.38
C ARG A 149 -18.49 -8.46 1.07
N GLY A 150 -19.37 -7.47 0.95
CA GLY A 150 -19.44 -6.58 -0.20
C GLY A 150 -18.13 -5.83 -0.45
N ARG A 151 -17.50 -5.32 0.63
CA ARG A 151 -16.20 -4.62 0.56
C ARG A 151 -15.06 -5.56 0.14
N VAL A 152 -15.05 -6.80 0.61
CA VAL A 152 -14.07 -7.82 0.15
C VAL A 152 -14.25 -8.14 -1.33
N ARG A 153 -15.49 -8.37 -1.77
CA ARG A 153 -15.79 -8.68 -3.17
C ARG A 153 -15.34 -7.56 -4.10
N GLU A 154 -15.58 -6.31 -3.73
CA GLU A 154 -15.07 -5.16 -4.50
C GLU A 154 -13.55 -5.11 -4.50
N ALA A 155 -12.91 -5.28 -3.34
CA ALA A 155 -11.47 -5.20 -3.22
C ALA A 155 -10.76 -6.27 -4.08
N LEU A 156 -11.24 -7.52 -4.04
CA LEU A 156 -10.71 -8.64 -4.82
C LEU A 156 -11.10 -8.57 -6.31
N GLY A 157 -12.31 -8.11 -6.61
CA GLY A 157 -12.84 -8.08 -7.98
C GLY A 157 -12.20 -7.03 -8.88
N PHE A 158 -11.55 -6.01 -8.31
CA PHE A 158 -10.83 -5.00 -9.06
C PHE A 158 -9.33 -5.34 -9.15
N GLY A 159 -8.90 -5.87 -10.30
CA GLY A 159 -7.56 -6.46 -10.48
C GLY A 159 -6.37 -5.53 -10.17
N ASP A 160 -6.51 -4.23 -10.41
CA ASP A 160 -5.44 -3.25 -10.15
C ASP A 160 -5.25 -2.92 -8.65
N ASN A 161 -6.09 -3.47 -7.76
CA ASN A 161 -5.85 -3.35 -6.31
C ASN A 161 -4.62 -4.13 -5.85
N ASN A 162 -4.12 -5.09 -6.65
CA ASN A 162 -2.96 -5.91 -6.33
C ASN A 162 -3.13 -6.67 -4.99
N LEU A 163 -4.20 -7.46 -4.89
CA LEU A 163 -4.50 -8.29 -3.72
C LEU A 163 -4.53 -9.76 -4.14
N MET A 164 -4.07 -10.64 -3.23
CA MET A 164 -4.25 -12.09 -3.36
C MET A 164 -5.59 -12.48 -2.71
N GLY A 165 -6.41 -13.25 -3.42
CA GLY A 165 -7.68 -13.76 -2.93
C GLY A 165 -7.58 -15.23 -2.53
N LEU A 166 -8.13 -15.61 -1.37
CA LEU A 166 -8.32 -17.00 -0.94
C LEU A 166 -9.80 -17.21 -0.57
N LEU A 167 -10.46 -18.15 -1.23
CA LEU A 167 -11.87 -18.45 -1.04
C LEU A 167 -11.99 -19.83 -0.38
N ILE A 168 -12.65 -19.88 0.76
CA ILE A 168 -12.93 -21.10 1.53
C ILE A 168 -14.42 -21.38 1.47
N ARG A 169 -14.80 -22.62 1.14
CA ARG A 169 -16.19 -23.10 1.14
C ARG A 169 -16.25 -24.48 1.75
N ALA A 170 -17.24 -24.73 2.59
CA ALA A 170 -17.51 -26.04 3.20
C ALA A 170 -16.24 -26.68 3.82
N GLY A 171 -15.43 -25.86 4.51
CA GLY A 171 -14.20 -26.33 5.16
C GLY A 171 -13.04 -26.67 4.21
N GLY A 172 -13.04 -26.17 2.97
CA GLY A 172 -11.95 -26.37 2.02
C GLY A 172 -11.65 -25.15 1.17
N VAL A 173 -10.43 -25.06 0.64
CA VAL A 173 -10.03 -23.99 -0.30
C VAL A 173 -10.59 -24.30 -1.68
N THR A 174 -11.43 -23.42 -2.22
CA THR A 174 -11.98 -23.58 -3.59
C THR A 174 -11.22 -22.80 -4.64
N LYS A 175 -10.56 -21.70 -4.25
CA LYS A 175 -9.83 -20.81 -5.16
C LYS A 175 -8.76 -20.04 -4.40
N ILE A 176 -7.59 -19.95 -5.02
CA ILE A 176 -6.55 -18.96 -4.70
C ILE A 176 -6.16 -18.26 -6.00
N GLU A 177 -6.00 -16.95 -5.98
CA GLU A 177 -5.72 -16.15 -7.18
C GLU A 177 -4.90 -14.90 -6.85
N ASN A 178 -4.08 -14.47 -7.82
CA ASN A 178 -3.10 -13.38 -7.70
C ASN A 178 -2.02 -13.63 -6.63
N GLY A 179 -1.11 -12.67 -6.47
CA GLY A 179 0.06 -12.86 -5.58
C GLY A 179 1.12 -13.79 -6.17
N GLN A 180 2.28 -13.82 -5.51
CA GLN A 180 3.42 -14.65 -5.92
C GLN A 180 3.19 -16.12 -5.51
N GLU A 181 3.73 -17.06 -6.26
CA GLU A 181 3.49 -18.51 -6.03
C GLU A 181 3.91 -18.96 -4.63
N TRP A 182 5.08 -18.54 -4.14
CA TRP A 182 5.54 -18.88 -2.79
C TRP A 182 4.61 -18.34 -1.70
N LEU A 183 3.99 -17.16 -1.92
CA LEU A 183 3.03 -16.56 -0.98
C LEU A 183 1.76 -17.40 -0.92
N GLN A 184 1.27 -17.84 -2.08
CA GLN A 184 0.13 -18.75 -2.17
C GLN A 184 0.41 -20.07 -1.46
N GLN A 185 1.55 -20.70 -1.74
CA GLN A 185 1.96 -21.96 -1.12
C GLN A 185 2.09 -21.83 0.41
N ALA A 186 2.68 -20.74 0.89
CA ALA A 186 2.83 -20.48 2.31
C ALA A 186 1.46 -20.33 3.01
N VAL A 187 0.56 -19.52 2.46
CA VAL A 187 -0.78 -19.33 3.06
C VAL A 187 -1.61 -20.62 3.02
N LEU A 188 -1.50 -21.41 1.95
CA LEU A 188 -2.16 -22.73 1.87
C LEU A 188 -1.62 -23.70 2.92
N GLY A 189 -0.28 -23.79 3.06
CA GLY A 189 0.34 -24.65 4.07
C GLY A 189 0.00 -24.23 5.49
N MET A 190 -0.07 -22.92 5.76
CA MET A 190 -0.46 -22.40 7.07
C MET A 190 -1.88 -22.77 7.51
N ILE A 191 -2.80 -23.11 6.60
CA ILE A 191 -4.20 -23.44 6.93
C ILE A 191 -4.55 -24.92 6.76
N GLU A 192 -3.67 -25.71 6.17
CA GLU A 192 -3.92 -27.09 5.73
C GLU A 192 -4.52 -27.96 6.85
N ASP A 193 -3.97 -27.86 8.06
CA ASP A 193 -4.35 -28.70 9.20
C ASP A 193 -5.72 -28.34 9.83
N PHE A 194 -6.26 -27.15 9.55
CA PHE A 194 -7.44 -26.62 10.26
C PHE A 194 -8.54 -26.03 9.37
N VAL A 195 -8.35 -25.96 8.05
CA VAL A 195 -9.32 -25.35 7.13
C VAL A 195 -10.72 -25.96 7.23
N GLN A 196 -10.83 -27.24 7.58
CA GLN A 196 -12.09 -27.96 7.80
C GLN A 196 -12.95 -27.41 8.94
N PHE A 197 -12.35 -26.64 9.86
CA PHE A 197 -13.04 -26.02 10.99
C PHE A 197 -13.48 -24.58 10.71
N LEU A 198 -13.15 -24.05 9.53
CA LEU A 198 -13.44 -22.66 9.16
C LEU A 198 -14.79 -22.53 8.44
N PRO A 199 -15.51 -21.41 8.62
CA PRO A 199 -16.70 -21.11 7.83
C PRO A 199 -16.35 -20.68 6.40
N ASP A 200 -17.39 -20.52 5.58
CA ASP A 200 -17.27 -19.92 4.25
C ASP A 200 -16.75 -18.48 4.36
N MET A 201 -15.62 -18.19 3.71
CA MET A 201 -14.98 -16.87 3.78
C MET A 201 -14.25 -16.51 2.49
N ASP A 202 -14.21 -15.21 2.23
CA ASP A 202 -13.36 -14.59 1.20
C ASP A 202 -12.31 -13.75 1.92
N LEU A 203 -11.04 -14.10 1.71
CA LEU A 203 -9.89 -13.46 2.34
C LEU A 203 -9.10 -12.67 1.31
N ALA A 204 -8.79 -11.41 1.62
CA ALA A 204 -8.02 -10.52 0.77
C ALA A 204 -6.67 -10.19 1.43
N PHE A 205 -5.58 -10.69 0.86
CA PHE A 205 -4.23 -10.49 1.35
C PHE A 205 -3.52 -9.40 0.57
N ASN A 206 -2.93 -8.46 1.29
CA ASN A 206 -2.03 -7.47 0.75
C ASN A 206 -0.74 -8.14 0.27
N ILE A 207 -0.36 -7.87 -0.99
CA ILE A 207 0.89 -8.37 -1.57
C ILE A 207 2.01 -7.33 -1.58
N HIS A 208 1.71 -6.08 -1.22
CA HIS A 208 2.70 -5.02 -1.05
C HIS A 208 3.29 -5.06 0.36
N ASP A 209 4.45 -4.44 0.52
CA ASP A 209 5.05 -4.21 1.84
C ASP A 209 4.18 -3.25 2.67
N GLU A 210 3.71 -2.17 2.02
CA GLU A 210 2.99 -1.07 2.65
C GLU A 210 1.52 -1.42 3.00
N PRO A 211 1.02 -1.02 4.19
CA PRO A 211 -0.34 -1.28 4.66
C PRO A 211 -1.39 -0.45 3.90
N ARG A 212 -2.66 -0.83 4.03
CA ARG A 212 -3.69 -0.55 3.02
C ARG A 212 -4.93 0.19 3.53
N VAL A 213 -5.20 0.18 4.83
CA VAL A 213 -6.49 0.63 5.38
C VAL A 213 -6.27 1.70 6.45
N VAL A 214 -6.74 2.93 6.21
CA VAL A 214 -6.70 4.01 7.21
C VAL A 214 -8.05 4.71 7.31
N VAL A 215 -8.78 4.41 8.36
CA VAL A 215 -10.11 4.95 8.64
C VAL A 215 -10.00 6.27 9.41
N PRO A 216 -10.67 7.35 8.98
CA PRO A 216 -10.72 8.61 9.74
C PRO A 216 -11.13 8.42 11.20
N HIS A 217 -10.52 9.21 12.10
CA HIS A 217 -10.66 9.04 13.56
C HIS A 217 -12.10 9.05 14.06
N ASP A 218 -12.94 9.95 13.55
CA ASP A 218 -14.34 10.09 13.93
C ASP A 218 -15.17 8.86 13.55
N GLU A 219 -14.98 8.35 12.33
CA GLU A 219 -15.61 7.11 11.88
C GLU A 219 -15.11 5.91 12.67
N LEU A 220 -13.79 5.78 12.85
CA LEU A 220 -13.18 4.67 13.59
C LEU A 220 -13.66 4.67 15.05
N SER A 221 -13.69 5.83 15.70
CA SER A 221 -14.16 5.97 17.08
C SER A 221 -15.64 5.60 17.22
N ARG A 222 -16.47 5.99 16.25
CA ARG A 222 -17.88 5.61 16.21
C ARG A 222 -18.05 4.09 16.05
N MET A 223 -17.26 3.46 15.18
CA MET A 223 -17.27 2.00 15.01
C MET A 223 -16.82 1.31 16.30
N VAL A 224 -15.71 1.72 16.90
CA VAL A 224 -15.22 1.13 18.16
C VAL A 224 -16.21 1.30 19.31
N SER A 225 -16.82 2.48 19.48
CA SER A 225 -17.86 2.70 20.50
C SER A 225 -19.09 1.84 20.24
N THR A 226 -19.59 1.78 18.99
CA THR A 226 -20.71 0.90 18.65
C THR A 226 -20.38 -0.57 18.96
N ALA A 227 -19.17 -1.01 18.64
CA ALA A 227 -18.72 -2.35 18.94
C ALA A 227 -18.69 -2.63 20.46
N LYS A 228 -18.01 -1.78 21.24
CA LYS A 228 -17.82 -1.96 22.69
C LYS A 228 -19.07 -1.73 23.53
N ASP A 229 -19.87 -0.73 23.19
CA ASP A 229 -20.95 -0.24 24.04
C ASP A 229 -22.30 -0.89 23.67
N VAL A 230 -22.42 -1.42 22.45
CA VAL A 230 -23.65 -2.03 21.95
C VAL A 230 -23.43 -3.50 21.60
N ARG A 231 -22.54 -3.79 20.65
CA ARG A 231 -22.46 -5.13 20.01
C ARG A 231 -21.88 -6.19 20.94
N VAL A 232 -20.78 -5.88 21.62
CA VAL A 232 -20.11 -6.78 22.58
C VAL A 232 -21.03 -7.13 23.76
N PRO A 233 -21.66 -6.16 24.48
CA PRO A 233 -22.59 -6.47 25.55
C PRO A 233 -23.78 -7.31 25.11
N LEU A 234 -24.36 -7.01 23.93
CA LEU A 234 -25.47 -7.79 23.37
C LEU A 234 -25.05 -9.23 23.06
N ALA A 235 -23.87 -9.42 22.46
CA ALA A 235 -23.34 -10.75 22.17
C ALA A 235 -23.08 -11.56 23.44
N PHE A 236 -22.54 -10.91 24.48
CA PHE A 236 -22.22 -11.55 25.75
C PHE A 236 -23.45 -11.91 26.58
N ALA A 237 -24.50 -11.08 26.50
CA ALA A 237 -25.76 -11.30 27.20
C ALA A 237 -26.61 -12.44 26.60
N ASN A 238 -26.21 -12.99 25.45
CA ASN A 238 -26.89 -14.14 24.86
C ASN A 238 -26.80 -15.36 25.78
N SER A 239 -27.92 -15.76 26.38
CA SER A 239 -28.01 -16.89 27.31
C SER A 239 -27.93 -18.26 26.64
N HIS A 240 -28.10 -18.33 25.32
CA HIS A 240 -28.11 -19.58 24.55
C HIS A 240 -27.27 -19.45 23.27
N PRO A 241 -25.93 -19.29 23.39
CA PRO A 241 -25.06 -19.30 22.23
C PRO A 241 -25.06 -20.66 21.54
N THR A 242 -25.01 -20.67 20.21
CA THR A 242 -24.88 -21.88 19.41
C THR A 242 -23.42 -22.09 19.03
N ASN A 243 -22.87 -23.28 19.28
CA ASN A 243 -21.53 -23.66 18.84
C ASN A 243 -21.54 -24.09 17.35
N ALA A 244 -21.93 -23.18 16.46
CA ALA A 244 -21.93 -23.40 15.01
C ALA A 244 -21.84 -22.07 14.25
N PHE A 245 -21.14 -22.09 13.11
CA PHE A 245 -21.15 -20.96 12.17
C PHE A 245 -22.47 -20.89 11.38
N SER A 246 -22.77 -19.72 10.83
CA SER A 246 -23.92 -19.53 9.94
C SER A 246 -23.76 -20.31 8.63
N ALA A 247 -24.87 -20.70 8.03
CA ALA A 247 -24.86 -21.28 6.68
C ALA A 247 -24.43 -20.22 5.65
N ARG A 248 -23.90 -20.67 4.50
CA ARG A 248 -23.44 -19.79 3.41
C ARG A 248 -24.49 -18.73 3.05
N PRO A 249 -24.16 -17.42 3.20
CA PRO A 249 -25.06 -16.34 2.81
C PRO A 249 -25.37 -16.35 1.29
N ARG A 250 -26.55 -15.87 0.89
CA ARG A 250 -26.97 -15.85 -0.53
C ARG A 250 -26.08 -14.98 -1.42
N ASP A 251 -25.43 -13.97 -0.83
CA ASP A 251 -24.49 -13.09 -1.51
C ASP A 251 -23.07 -13.69 -1.62
N VAL A 252 -22.83 -14.89 -1.09
CA VAL A 252 -21.55 -15.61 -1.25
C VAL A 252 -21.71 -16.66 -2.34
N ASN A 253 -20.88 -16.56 -3.38
CA ASN A 253 -20.90 -17.48 -4.52
C ASN A 253 -20.31 -18.87 -4.17
N ASP A 254 -20.30 -19.79 -5.14
CA ASP A 254 -19.79 -21.16 -4.95
C ASP A 254 -18.25 -21.27 -4.81
N GLY A 255 -17.55 -20.14 -4.84
CA GLY A 255 -16.10 -20.08 -4.62
C GLY A 255 -15.25 -20.43 -5.83
N LYS A 256 -15.83 -20.68 -7.01
CA LYS A 256 -15.07 -21.07 -8.22
C LYS A 256 -14.41 -19.89 -8.95
N ARG A 257 -14.88 -18.66 -8.68
CA ARG A 257 -14.32 -17.44 -9.30
C ARG A 257 -14.46 -16.25 -8.36
N ILE A 258 -13.57 -15.28 -8.54
CA ILE A 258 -13.72 -13.93 -8.03
C ILE A 258 -14.47 -13.13 -9.09
N ASP A 259 -15.62 -12.55 -8.73
CA ASP A 259 -16.42 -11.76 -9.68
C ASP A 259 -15.71 -10.44 -9.97
N GLU A 260 -15.58 -10.10 -11.26
CA GLU A 260 -14.91 -8.88 -11.69
C GLU A 260 -15.71 -7.63 -11.29
N VAL A 261 -15.00 -6.60 -10.81
CA VAL A 261 -15.56 -5.30 -10.43
C VAL A 261 -14.80 -4.20 -11.16
N LYS A 262 -15.53 -3.19 -11.65
CA LYS A 262 -14.99 -2.10 -12.51
C LYS A 262 -14.61 -0.83 -11.75
N THR A 263 -14.85 -0.79 -10.45
CA THR A 263 -14.63 0.37 -9.58
C THR A 263 -13.83 -0.03 -8.34
N THR A 264 -13.09 0.91 -7.77
CA THR A 264 -12.34 0.70 -6.53
C THR A 264 -12.40 1.93 -5.63
N ARG A 265 -12.35 1.71 -4.31
CA ARG A 265 -12.14 2.76 -3.30
C ARG A 265 -10.68 3.02 -2.95
N PHE A 266 -9.75 2.21 -3.49
CA PHE A 266 -8.32 2.40 -3.24
C PHE A 266 -7.77 3.58 -4.05
N ASN A 267 -7.07 4.47 -3.35
CA ASN A 267 -6.34 5.58 -3.95
C ASN A 267 -4.85 5.23 -4.02
N VAL A 268 -4.17 5.61 -5.10
CA VAL A 268 -2.75 5.28 -5.33
C VAL A 268 -1.88 6.53 -5.20
N PHE A 269 -0.95 6.53 -4.25
CA PHE A 269 -0.02 7.64 -3.95
C PHE A 269 1.45 7.19 -3.91
N ALA A 270 1.83 6.22 -4.73
CA ALA A 270 3.23 5.78 -4.84
C ALA A 270 4.18 6.98 -5.06
N HIS A 271 5.30 6.99 -4.34
CA HIS A 271 6.33 8.04 -4.37
C HIS A 271 5.85 9.45 -3.97
N GLN A 272 4.78 9.56 -3.19
CA GLN A 272 4.26 10.83 -2.65
C GLN A 272 4.29 10.85 -1.11
N PRO A 273 4.30 12.03 -0.48
CA PRO A 273 4.14 12.16 0.96
C PRO A 273 2.83 11.55 1.45
N THR A 274 2.92 10.70 2.47
CA THR A 274 1.78 9.94 2.99
C THR A 274 1.42 10.28 4.43
N TRP A 275 2.15 11.20 5.08
CA TRP A 275 1.91 11.56 6.49
C TRP A 275 0.46 11.98 6.75
N THR A 276 -0.11 12.82 5.89
CA THR A 276 -1.49 13.32 6.02
C THR A 276 -2.53 12.21 5.99
N HIS A 277 -2.35 11.23 5.11
CA HIS A 277 -3.20 10.03 5.02
C HIS A 277 -2.97 9.09 6.19
N SER A 278 -1.70 8.87 6.56
CA SER A 278 -1.31 7.91 7.60
C SER A 278 -1.79 8.32 8.99
N ARG A 279 -1.88 9.62 9.29
CA ARG A 279 -2.33 10.11 10.60
C ARG A 279 -3.86 10.23 10.74
N LEU A 280 -4.65 9.82 9.75
CA LEU A 280 -6.10 10.09 9.74
C LEU A 280 -6.86 9.44 10.91
N SER A 281 -6.43 8.27 11.37
CA SER A 281 -7.02 7.57 12.52
C SER A 281 -6.62 8.16 13.87
N CYS A 282 -5.57 8.98 13.92
CA CYS A 282 -5.13 9.63 15.15
C CYS A 282 -6.18 10.62 15.66
N SER A 283 -6.36 10.66 16.98
CA SER A 283 -7.27 11.62 17.62
C SER A 283 -6.90 13.06 17.27
N PRO A 284 -7.88 13.96 17.03
CA PRO A 284 -7.63 15.39 16.88
C PRO A 284 -6.83 16.02 18.03
N ASN A 285 -6.85 15.40 19.22
CA ASN A 285 -6.13 15.88 20.40
C ASN A 285 -4.71 15.28 20.53
N SER A 286 -4.27 14.45 19.59
CA SER A 286 -2.93 13.85 19.58
C SER A 286 -1.88 14.79 19.02
N GLN A 287 -0.60 14.59 19.37
CA GLN A 287 0.51 15.39 18.84
C GLN A 287 0.62 15.28 17.32
N ALA A 288 0.37 14.10 16.74
CA ALA A 288 0.34 13.93 15.30
C ALA A 288 -0.73 14.78 14.60
N ARG A 289 -1.78 15.23 15.30
CA ARG A 289 -2.88 16.05 14.77
C ARG A 289 -2.83 17.50 15.24
N SER A 290 -1.69 17.94 15.79
CA SER A 290 -1.43 19.36 16.06
C SER A 290 -1.74 20.23 14.85
N LEU A 291 -2.26 21.44 15.14
CA LEU A 291 -2.54 22.47 14.13
C LEU A 291 -1.25 23.13 13.63
N GLU A 292 -0.23 23.19 14.48
CA GLU A 292 1.08 23.73 14.16
C GLU A 292 2.02 22.64 13.62
N ASP A 293 2.83 22.98 12.62
CA ASP A 293 3.77 22.07 11.95
C ASP A 293 5.04 21.77 12.77
N ASN A 294 5.20 22.37 13.95
CA ASN A 294 6.35 22.21 14.84
C ASN A 294 6.04 21.40 16.12
N ALA A 295 4.99 20.58 16.08
CA ALA A 295 4.63 19.72 17.19
C ALA A 295 5.78 18.79 17.60
N VAL A 296 5.99 18.67 18.90
CA VAL A 296 7.01 17.79 19.47
C VAL A 296 6.45 16.40 19.70
N ASP A 297 7.32 15.39 19.69
CA ASP A 297 6.93 14.04 20.07
C ASP A 297 6.53 13.99 21.54
N ASN A 298 5.45 13.26 21.84
CA ASN A 298 5.04 12.91 23.19
C ASN A 298 5.92 11.77 23.74
N ALA A 299 7.20 12.08 23.96
CA ALA A 299 8.18 11.13 24.45
C ALA A 299 7.88 10.67 25.89
N THR A 300 7.13 11.46 26.67
CA THR A 300 6.63 11.05 27.99
C THR A 300 5.91 9.69 27.94
N SER A 301 5.19 9.39 26.85
CA SER A 301 4.44 8.14 26.70
C SER A 301 5.30 6.89 26.51
N TYR A 302 6.58 7.03 26.14
CA TYR A 302 7.39 5.88 25.73
C TYR A 302 8.88 5.91 26.05
N ALA A 303 9.47 7.05 26.42
CA ALA A 303 10.89 7.22 26.63
C ALA A 303 11.23 7.56 28.09
N LEU A 304 12.39 7.07 28.55
CA LEU A 304 12.92 7.20 29.91
C LEU A 304 14.35 7.75 29.89
N GLY A 305 14.62 8.70 30.77
CA GLY A 305 15.90 9.37 30.94
C GLY A 305 16.24 10.33 29.80
N GLU A 306 17.32 11.09 29.99
CA GLU A 306 17.77 12.11 29.03
C GLU A 306 18.12 11.54 27.66
N LEU A 307 18.64 10.31 27.60
CA LEU A 307 18.97 9.62 26.34
C LEU A 307 17.73 9.03 25.65
N GLY A 308 16.59 8.90 26.35
CA GLY A 308 15.32 8.47 25.77
C GLY A 308 15.18 6.96 25.55
N PHE A 309 15.61 6.13 26.50
CA PHE A 309 15.44 4.68 26.45
C PHE A 309 13.96 4.29 26.38
N ILE A 310 13.58 3.40 25.47
CA ILE A 310 12.16 3.04 25.27
C ILE A 310 11.66 2.17 26.43
N TYR A 311 10.74 2.66 27.26
CA TYR A 311 10.11 1.84 28.33
C TYR A 311 8.76 1.24 27.90
N ASN A 312 8.11 1.83 26.89
CA ASN A 312 6.80 1.39 26.37
C ASN A 312 6.82 1.33 24.83
N HIS A 313 7.04 0.13 24.29
CA HIS A 313 7.15 -0.10 22.85
C HIS A 313 5.85 0.16 22.09
N THR A 314 4.70 -0.19 22.66
CA THR A 314 3.40 0.03 22.00
C THR A 314 3.13 1.53 21.83
N ALA A 315 3.46 2.36 22.83
CA ALA A 315 3.37 3.81 22.70
C ALA A 315 4.44 4.41 21.78
N PHE A 316 5.65 3.84 21.75
CA PHE A 316 6.73 4.26 20.84
C PHE A 316 6.38 4.03 19.37
N SER A 317 5.84 2.85 19.03
CA SER A 317 5.41 2.52 17.67
C SER A 317 4.11 3.24 17.27
N ASP A 318 3.45 3.94 18.20
CA ASP A 318 2.26 4.71 17.89
C ASP A 318 2.59 6.08 17.30
N ILE A 319 2.39 6.21 15.98
CA ILE A 319 2.70 7.44 15.26
C ILE A 319 1.89 8.64 15.74
N CYS A 320 0.76 8.41 16.43
CA CYS A 320 -0.03 9.49 17.01
C CYS A 320 0.73 10.26 18.11
N ASN A 321 1.76 9.63 18.71
CA ASN A 321 2.67 10.25 19.67
C ASN A 321 3.87 10.96 19.01
N SER A 322 4.18 10.70 17.74
CA SER A 322 5.47 11.08 17.14
C SER A 322 5.33 11.84 15.82
N PRO A 323 4.84 13.10 15.82
CA PRO A 323 4.78 13.96 14.63
C PRO A 323 6.12 14.14 13.91
N SER A 324 7.26 13.97 14.58
CA SER A 324 8.58 14.05 13.94
C SER A 324 8.78 13.03 12.83
N LEU A 325 8.07 11.89 12.87
CA LEU A 325 8.15 10.84 11.85
C LEU A 325 7.74 11.32 10.46
N SER A 326 6.87 12.34 10.38
CA SER A 326 6.48 13.00 9.12
C SER A 326 7.65 13.43 8.25
N SER A 327 8.78 13.76 8.87
CA SER A 327 9.98 14.28 8.21
C SER A 327 11.24 13.46 8.50
N THR A 328 11.14 12.38 9.26
CA THR A 328 12.29 11.56 9.68
C THR A 328 12.18 10.08 9.31
N TYR A 329 11.09 9.68 8.65
CA TYR A 329 10.84 8.29 8.29
C TYR A 329 10.41 8.15 6.82
N GLY A 330 11.09 7.28 6.07
CA GLY A 330 10.96 7.22 4.61
C GLY A 330 9.57 6.83 4.10
N PHE A 331 8.84 5.97 4.82
CA PHE A 331 7.46 5.61 4.49
C PHE A 331 6.53 6.82 4.46
N PHE A 332 6.73 7.81 5.35
CA PHE A 332 5.91 9.03 5.38
C PHE A 332 6.37 10.10 4.40
N ASP A 333 7.68 10.14 4.08
CA ASP A 333 8.21 11.03 3.05
C ASP A 333 7.73 10.60 1.67
N ARG A 334 8.03 9.36 1.24
CA ARG A 334 7.65 8.77 -0.06
C ARG A 334 7.84 7.25 -0.02
N PRO A 335 6.81 6.42 0.15
CA PRO A 335 6.95 4.96 0.03
C PRO A 335 7.03 4.52 -1.44
N ASN A 336 7.50 3.28 -1.71
CA ASN A 336 7.58 2.77 -3.09
C ASN A 336 6.19 2.47 -3.64
N SER A 337 5.33 1.89 -2.81
CA SER A 337 3.92 1.72 -3.12
C SER A 337 3.08 2.31 -2.00
N PHE A 338 1.92 2.86 -2.34
CA PHE A 338 0.95 3.25 -1.31
C PHE A 338 -0.42 3.29 -1.96
N ASN A 339 -1.17 2.20 -1.83
CA ASN A 339 -2.54 2.18 -2.27
C ASN A 339 -3.42 2.02 -1.03
N VAL A 340 -4.19 3.05 -0.71
CA VAL A 340 -4.88 3.18 0.57
C VAL A 340 -6.38 3.34 0.36
N VAL A 341 -7.17 2.72 1.23
CA VAL A 341 -8.61 2.93 1.33
C VAL A 341 -8.93 3.61 2.66
N HIS A 342 -9.90 4.53 2.64
CA HIS A 342 -10.33 5.27 3.83
C HIS A 342 -11.61 4.73 4.48
N ASP A 343 -12.21 3.73 3.86
CA ASP A 343 -13.24 2.87 4.45
C ASP A 343 -12.62 1.66 5.16
N LEU A 344 -13.29 1.15 6.20
CA LEU A 344 -12.90 -0.09 6.86
C LEU A 344 -13.13 -1.31 5.94
N VAL A 345 -12.05 -1.81 5.33
CA VAL A 345 -12.04 -3.01 4.47
C VAL A 345 -11.14 -4.07 5.11
N PRO A 346 -11.55 -5.36 5.21
CA PRO A 346 -10.75 -6.38 5.87
C PRO A 346 -9.62 -6.88 4.96
N ILE A 347 -8.51 -6.15 4.95
CA ILE A 347 -7.27 -6.51 4.23
C ILE A 347 -6.27 -7.12 5.20
N PHE A 348 -5.71 -8.27 4.83
CA PHE A 348 -4.73 -9.02 5.62
C PHE A 348 -3.33 -8.59 5.22
N SER A 349 -2.58 -8.01 6.16
CA SER A 349 -1.23 -7.50 5.93
C SER A 349 -0.23 -8.11 6.90
N GLN A 350 1.01 -8.31 6.43
CA GLN A 350 2.07 -8.95 7.22
C GLN A 350 2.60 -8.03 8.33
N SER A 351 2.50 -6.71 8.12
CA SER A 351 2.80 -5.69 9.11
C SER A 351 1.96 -4.43 8.87
N LYS A 352 1.89 -3.53 9.85
CA LYS A 352 1.19 -2.25 9.73
C LYS A 352 1.75 -1.17 10.64
N ILE A 353 1.43 0.09 10.33
CA ILE A 353 1.64 1.23 11.22
C ILE A 353 0.45 1.32 12.21
N SER A 354 0.66 1.86 13.42
CA SER A 354 -0.34 1.89 14.51
C SER A 354 -1.71 2.45 14.12
N SER A 355 -1.73 3.43 13.21
CA SER A 355 -2.93 4.10 12.73
C SER A 355 -3.67 3.34 11.64
N PHE A 356 -3.18 2.19 11.18
CA PHE A 356 -3.80 1.41 10.09
C PHE A 356 -4.69 0.29 10.65
N GLN A 357 -5.79 0.00 9.94
CA GLN A 357 -6.79 -1.00 10.32
C GLN A 357 -6.67 -2.31 9.53
N ASP A 358 -5.55 -2.50 8.83
CA ASP A 358 -5.18 -3.81 8.29
C ASP A 358 -5.23 -4.88 9.39
N ILE A 359 -5.71 -6.07 9.03
CA ILE A 359 -5.74 -7.24 9.90
C ILE A 359 -4.36 -7.88 9.80
N LEU A 360 -3.60 -7.86 10.91
CA LEU A 360 -2.31 -8.53 10.95
C LEU A 360 -2.50 -10.04 10.91
N TYR A 361 -1.65 -10.71 10.15
CA TYR A 361 -1.55 -12.17 10.15
C TYR A 361 -0.08 -12.60 10.16
N PRO A 362 0.22 -13.84 10.59
CA PRO A 362 1.60 -14.30 10.64
C PRO A 362 2.23 -14.29 9.26
N SER A 363 3.39 -13.65 9.14
CA SER A 363 3.97 -13.36 7.85
C SER A 363 4.37 -14.66 7.12
N PRO A 364 3.87 -14.87 5.89
CA PRO A 364 4.30 -15.98 5.03
C PRO A 364 5.79 -15.95 4.71
N TRP A 365 6.43 -14.79 4.83
CA TRP A 365 7.89 -14.65 4.69
C TRP A 365 8.64 -15.53 5.69
N TYR A 366 8.19 -15.56 6.95
CA TYR A 366 8.79 -16.39 7.99
C TYR A 366 8.40 -17.86 7.83
N TRP A 367 7.11 -18.15 7.59
CA TRP A 367 6.64 -19.54 7.46
C TRP A 367 7.32 -20.28 6.30
N TYR A 368 7.50 -19.59 5.17
CA TYR A 368 8.18 -20.14 3.99
C TYR A 368 9.70 -20.23 4.15
N GLY A 369 10.28 -19.62 5.18
CA GLY A 369 11.72 -19.65 5.43
C GLY A 369 12.54 -18.82 4.45
N LYS A 370 12.04 -17.64 4.03
CA LYS A 370 12.74 -16.76 3.07
C LYS A 370 14.09 -16.26 3.56
N VAL A 371 14.30 -16.24 4.87
CA VAL A 371 15.60 -15.92 5.48
C VAL A 371 15.95 -17.06 6.43
N ALA A 372 16.82 -17.95 5.99
CA ALA A 372 17.26 -19.10 6.78
C ALA A 372 18.33 -18.71 7.81
N TYR A 373 18.34 -19.43 8.94
CA TYR A 373 19.41 -19.43 9.92
C TYR A 373 20.22 -20.74 9.79
N ASP A 374 21.54 -20.62 9.64
CA ASP A 374 22.46 -21.77 9.64
C ASP A 374 23.28 -21.80 10.94
N GLU A 375 22.87 -22.66 11.87
CA GLU A 375 23.53 -22.86 13.16
C GLU A 375 25.01 -23.29 13.03
N LYS A 376 25.40 -23.95 11.93
CA LYS A 376 26.80 -24.38 11.73
C LYS A 376 27.74 -23.21 11.48
N ARG A 377 27.21 -22.10 10.96
CA ARG A 377 27.98 -20.85 10.73
C ARG A 377 27.95 -19.92 11.94
N ASP A 378 27.15 -20.25 12.96
CA ASP A 378 26.99 -19.43 14.15
C ASP A 378 27.99 -19.78 15.26
N ILE A 379 29.07 -19.00 15.30
CA ILE A 379 30.16 -19.16 16.27
C ILE A 379 29.73 -18.81 17.70
N ASP A 380 30.37 -19.42 18.69
CA ASP A 380 30.07 -19.18 20.11
C ASP A 380 30.30 -17.72 20.52
N TRP A 381 29.48 -17.20 21.44
CA TRP A 381 29.51 -15.82 21.92
C TRP A 381 30.92 -15.27 22.20
N GLN A 382 31.75 -16.08 22.86
CA GLN A 382 33.12 -15.69 23.25
C GLN A 382 34.03 -15.42 22.05
N LYS A 383 33.79 -16.09 20.91
CA LYS A 383 34.55 -15.94 19.66
C LYS A 383 33.99 -14.85 18.75
N LYS A 384 32.78 -14.34 19.03
CA LYS A 384 32.15 -13.26 18.26
C LYS A 384 32.88 -11.94 18.47
N GLN A 385 32.89 -11.11 17.42
CA GLN A 385 33.37 -9.74 17.47
C GLN A 385 32.42 -8.87 18.28
N GLY A 386 32.94 -8.10 19.23
CA GLY A 386 32.16 -7.21 20.09
C GLY A 386 31.70 -5.92 19.42
N LYS A 387 31.07 -6.00 18.25
CA LYS A 387 30.60 -4.85 17.48
C LYS A 387 29.11 -4.92 17.19
N LEU A 388 28.46 -3.76 17.12
CA LEU A 388 27.15 -3.58 16.50
C LEU A 388 27.31 -3.72 14.99
N TRP A 389 26.59 -4.67 14.41
CA TRP A 389 26.71 -4.97 13.00
C TRP A 389 25.39 -4.79 12.25
N TRP A 390 25.50 -4.16 11.07
CA TRP A 390 24.41 -4.11 10.10
C TRP A 390 24.93 -3.98 8.67
N ARG A 391 24.29 -4.71 7.76
CA ARG A 391 24.36 -4.51 6.31
C ARG A 391 22.95 -4.52 5.76
N GLY A 392 22.67 -3.58 4.86
CA GLY A 392 21.40 -3.51 4.16
C GLY A 392 21.40 -2.47 3.07
N SER A 393 20.29 -2.40 2.35
CA SER A 393 20.06 -1.42 1.29
C SER A 393 19.41 -0.13 1.83
N THR A 394 19.46 0.93 1.03
CA THR A 394 18.80 2.23 1.26
C THR A 394 17.27 2.18 1.14
N THR A 395 16.65 1.03 1.40
CA THR A 395 15.19 0.87 1.33
C THR A 395 14.48 1.56 2.49
N GLY A 396 13.16 1.67 2.41
CA GLY A 396 12.33 2.29 3.45
C GLY A 396 11.78 3.65 3.09
N GLY A 397 12.09 4.13 1.88
CA GLY A 397 11.42 5.22 1.19
C GLY A 397 12.06 5.45 -0.17
N PHE A 398 11.29 5.92 -1.14
CA PHE A 398 11.76 6.37 -2.43
C PHE A 398 12.37 7.78 -2.34
N SER A 399 13.66 7.93 -2.64
CA SER A 399 14.30 9.25 -2.59
C SER A 399 14.16 10.05 -3.88
N ARG A 400 13.75 11.32 -3.73
CA ARG A 400 13.75 12.33 -4.79
C ARG A 400 14.20 13.67 -4.21
N ASN A 401 14.96 14.44 -5.00
CA ASN A 401 15.40 15.80 -4.66
C ASN A 401 16.09 15.89 -3.27
N GLY A 402 16.97 14.95 -2.96
CA GLY A 402 17.71 14.88 -1.70
C GLY A 402 16.90 14.36 -0.51
N GLY A 403 15.73 13.76 -0.74
CA GLY A 403 14.84 13.23 0.29
C GLY A 403 15.48 12.19 1.22
N TRP A 404 16.45 11.41 0.71
CA TRP A 404 17.17 10.37 1.45
C TRP A 404 17.79 10.86 2.76
N ARG A 405 18.14 12.15 2.87
CA ARG A 405 18.71 12.73 4.10
C ARG A 405 17.76 12.67 5.29
N ARG A 406 16.45 12.52 5.02
CA ARG A 406 15.37 12.44 6.00
C ARG A 406 14.93 11.00 6.29
N GLN A 407 15.37 10.01 5.53
CA GLN A 407 14.91 8.63 5.69
C GLN A 407 15.60 7.92 6.86
N HIS A 408 14.88 7.07 7.59
CA HIS A 408 15.30 6.53 8.88
C HIS A 408 16.60 5.70 8.81
N ARG A 409 16.80 4.89 7.76
CA ARG A 409 18.05 4.10 7.60
C ARG A 409 19.25 5.00 7.36
N GLN A 410 19.09 6.02 6.52
CA GLN A 410 20.13 6.98 6.18
C GLN A 410 20.48 7.84 7.39
N GLN A 411 19.47 8.26 8.17
CA GLN A 411 19.71 8.96 9.42
C GLN A 411 20.46 8.08 10.43
N PHE A 412 20.08 6.80 10.55
CA PHE A 412 20.78 5.85 11.42
C PHE A 412 22.25 5.69 11.01
N VAL A 413 22.51 5.26 9.77
CA VAL A 413 23.86 5.00 9.26
C VAL A 413 24.73 6.26 9.32
N ARG A 414 24.17 7.43 9.01
CA ARG A 414 24.86 8.71 9.16
C ARG A 414 25.23 9.00 10.61
N LYS A 415 24.25 9.00 11.52
CA LYS A 415 24.44 9.46 12.91
C LYS A 415 25.27 8.46 13.75
N ILE A 416 25.17 7.15 13.51
CA ILE A 416 25.95 6.16 14.26
C ILE A 416 27.43 6.16 13.87
N ASN A 417 27.76 6.54 12.63
CA ASN A 417 29.14 6.63 12.14
C ASN A 417 29.73 8.05 12.23
N ASP A 418 28.92 9.04 12.62
CA ASP A 418 29.33 10.43 12.71
C ASP A 418 30.35 10.65 13.84
N PRO A 419 31.45 11.42 13.62
CA PRO A 419 32.53 11.56 14.59
C PRO A 419 32.22 12.54 15.74
N TYR A 420 31.12 13.29 15.68
CA TYR A 420 30.82 14.35 16.64
C TYR A 420 30.41 13.81 18.01
N LYS A 421 30.00 14.74 18.87
CA LYS A 421 29.70 14.48 20.27
C LYS A 421 28.39 13.71 20.45
N VAL A 422 28.34 12.92 21.52
CA VAL A 422 27.19 12.12 21.94
C VAL A 422 27.22 12.00 23.45
N LYS A 423 26.06 11.76 24.07
CA LYS A 423 25.97 11.49 25.50
C LYS A 423 26.02 9.99 25.74
N ILE A 424 26.77 9.60 26.77
CA ILE A 424 26.81 8.26 27.35
C ILE A 424 26.45 8.38 28.83
N LEU A 425 26.21 7.25 29.50
CA LEU A 425 26.07 7.23 30.95
C LEU A 425 27.39 6.79 31.59
N ALA A 426 27.85 7.53 32.58
CA ALA A 426 29.06 7.23 33.34
C ALA A 426 28.72 7.07 34.82
N ASN A 427 29.27 6.04 35.45
CA ASN A 427 29.19 5.88 36.90
C ASN A 427 30.20 6.82 37.57
N THR A 428 29.70 7.75 38.39
CA THR A 428 30.50 8.69 39.20
C THR A 428 30.47 8.35 40.69
N GLY A 429 29.76 7.28 41.08
CA GLY A 429 29.69 6.77 42.45
C GLY A 429 30.76 5.73 42.77
N GLU A 430 30.69 5.19 43.99
CA GLU A 430 31.52 4.05 44.44
C GLU A 430 30.91 2.72 43.97
N GLU A 431 31.68 1.61 43.99
CA GLU A 431 31.19 0.29 43.54
C GLU A 431 29.93 -0.16 44.30
N GLU A 432 29.83 0.10 45.60
CA GLU A 432 28.70 -0.28 46.45
C GLU A 432 27.51 0.71 46.35
N ALA A 433 27.75 1.91 45.80
CA ALA A 433 26.77 2.97 45.65
C ALA A 433 26.97 3.70 44.30
N PRO A 434 26.74 3.00 43.18
CA PRO A 434 26.93 3.58 41.86
C PRO A 434 26.01 4.79 41.66
N HIS A 435 26.47 5.73 40.83
CA HIS A 435 25.72 6.93 40.51
C HIS A 435 25.87 7.27 39.02
N TRP A 436 24.86 6.93 38.23
CA TRP A 436 24.91 7.09 36.78
C TRP A 436 24.48 8.49 36.36
N GLN A 437 25.35 9.17 35.60
CA GLN A 437 25.05 10.50 35.06
C GLN A 437 25.43 10.61 33.57
N PRO A 438 24.68 11.42 32.79
CA PRO A 438 25.04 11.76 31.43
C PRO A 438 26.41 12.44 31.33
N LYS A 439 27.26 11.91 30.45
CA LYS A 439 28.58 12.45 30.12
C LYS A 439 28.71 12.60 28.61
N GLU A 440 29.15 13.78 28.18
CA GLU A 440 29.43 14.05 26.78
C GLU A 440 30.80 13.46 26.37
N VAL A 441 30.81 12.72 25.27
CA VAL A 441 32.01 12.07 24.70
C VAL A 441 32.03 12.23 23.18
N ARG A 442 33.15 11.94 22.52
CA ARG A 442 33.20 11.89 21.06
C ARG A 442 32.80 10.49 20.60
N ARG A 443 31.88 10.39 19.64
CA ARG A 443 31.48 9.10 19.07
C ARG A 443 32.65 8.39 18.37
N ALA A 444 33.59 9.15 17.81
CA ALA A 444 34.81 8.62 17.20
C ALA A 444 35.67 7.76 18.17
N ASP A 445 35.61 8.02 19.48
CA ASP A 445 36.34 7.25 20.49
C ASP A 445 35.77 5.81 20.66
N TYR A 446 34.59 5.54 20.09
CA TYR A 446 33.88 4.26 20.14
C TYR A 446 33.66 3.63 18.75
N ARG A 447 34.37 4.09 17.72
CA ARG A 447 34.22 3.55 16.35
C ARG A 447 34.50 2.03 16.27
N ASP A 448 35.32 1.50 17.17
CA ASP A 448 35.74 0.09 17.13
C ASP A 448 34.63 -0.89 17.54
N ILE A 449 33.56 -0.40 18.19
CA ILE A 449 32.38 -1.20 18.58
C ILE A 449 31.20 -1.04 17.60
N VAL A 450 31.38 -0.35 16.47
CA VAL A 450 30.34 -0.13 15.45
C VAL A 450 30.85 -0.58 14.08
N ASP A 451 30.01 -1.33 13.36
CA ASP A 451 30.26 -1.81 12.00
C ASP A 451 28.92 -1.81 11.23
N VAL A 452 28.43 -0.62 10.88
CA VAL A 452 27.10 -0.40 10.29
C VAL A 452 27.22 0.37 8.99
N HIS A 453 26.91 -0.29 7.86
CA HIS A 453 27.10 0.27 6.53
C HIS A 453 25.99 -0.14 5.56
N PHE A 454 25.74 0.69 4.57
CA PHE A 454 24.94 0.29 3.41
C PHE A 454 25.76 -0.64 2.52
N SER A 455 25.12 -1.69 2.01
CA SER A 455 25.70 -2.61 1.02
C SER A 455 25.14 -2.43 -0.38
N HIS A 456 24.05 -1.67 -0.52
CA HIS A 456 23.40 -1.40 -1.79
C HIS A 456 22.63 -0.07 -1.73
N VAL A 457 22.62 0.67 -2.83
CA VAL A 457 21.86 1.92 -2.99
C VAL A 457 20.81 1.74 -4.08
N GLY A 458 19.54 1.92 -3.74
CA GLY A 458 18.39 1.82 -4.64
C GLY A 458 17.17 2.58 -4.11
N GLN A 459 16.04 2.48 -4.81
CA GLN A 459 14.79 3.20 -4.51
C GLN A 459 14.99 4.73 -4.46
N CYS A 460 15.60 5.27 -5.51
CA CYS A 460 15.89 6.69 -5.63
C CYS A 460 15.90 7.13 -7.09
N ASP A 461 15.62 8.40 -7.36
CA ASP A 461 15.95 8.99 -8.65
C ASP A 461 17.49 8.94 -8.87
N PRO A 462 17.98 8.86 -10.12
CA PRO A 462 19.40 8.64 -10.41
C PRO A 462 20.37 9.58 -9.66
N GLY A 463 20.08 10.88 -9.64
CA GLY A 463 20.93 11.87 -8.95
C GLY A 463 20.97 11.70 -7.43
N ASP A 464 19.88 11.24 -6.81
CA ASP A 464 19.86 10.93 -5.38
C ASP A 464 20.60 9.62 -5.08
N CYS A 465 20.56 8.64 -5.98
CA CYS A 465 21.35 7.43 -5.85
C CYS A 465 22.84 7.72 -5.96
N ASP A 466 23.26 8.57 -6.90
CA ASP A 466 24.64 9.01 -7.05
C ASP A 466 25.13 9.76 -5.81
N ALA A 467 24.34 10.72 -5.33
CA ALA A 467 24.66 11.48 -4.12
C ALA A 467 24.80 10.58 -2.87
N GLN A 468 23.97 9.53 -2.75
CA GLN A 468 24.08 8.57 -1.64
C GLN A 468 25.35 7.71 -1.75
N ARG A 469 25.71 7.26 -2.97
CA ARG A 469 26.96 6.51 -3.21
C ARG A 469 28.21 7.35 -2.92
N GLU A 470 28.15 8.65 -3.15
CA GLU A 470 29.25 9.57 -2.82
C GLU A 470 29.31 9.89 -1.31
N PHE A 471 28.15 10.04 -0.65
CA PHE A 471 28.08 10.42 0.75
C PHE A 471 28.37 9.27 1.73
N PHE A 472 27.86 8.07 1.44
CA PHE A 472 27.99 6.91 2.32
C PHE A 472 29.15 6.00 1.89
N ASP A 473 29.83 5.40 2.87
CA ASP A 473 30.75 4.31 2.63
C ASP A 473 29.97 3.02 2.30
N ILE A 474 29.78 2.78 1.00
CA ILE A 474 29.06 1.61 0.48
C ILE A 474 30.00 0.41 0.44
N VAL A 475 29.73 -0.56 1.30
CA VAL A 475 30.53 -1.78 1.40
C VAL A 475 29.96 -2.90 0.53
N LYS A 476 30.73 -3.97 0.32
CA LYS A 476 30.24 -5.12 -0.45
C LYS A 476 29.02 -5.77 0.22
N PRO A 477 28.06 -6.31 -0.55
CA PRO A 477 27.05 -7.21 -0.04
C PRO A 477 27.67 -8.31 0.81
N SER A 478 27.04 -8.58 1.95
CA SER A 478 27.42 -9.64 2.87
C SER A 478 26.37 -10.74 2.79
N ASP A 479 26.81 -11.99 2.85
CA ASP A 479 25.90 -13.10 3.13
C ASP A 479 25.24 -12.85 4.49
N GLN A 480 23.93 -13.09 4.59
CA GLN A 480 23.17 -13.01 5.84
C GLN A 480 23.86 -13.79 6.96
N GLN A 481 24.44 -14.95 6.65
CA GLN A 481 25.08 -15.82 7.62
C GLN A 481 26.39 -15.23 8.18
N ASP A 482 26.98 -14.22 7.54
CA ASP A 482 28.15 -13.53 8.09
C ASP A 482 27.80 -12.63 9.28
N ALA A 483 26.51 -12.29 9.46
CA ALA A 483 26.02 -11.56 10.63
C ALA A 483 26.38 -12.29 11.93
N TRP A 484 26.37 -13.62 11.95
CA TRP A 484 26.59 -14.42 13.16
C TRP A 484 27.99 -14.26 13.75
N LYS A 485 28.94 -13.63 13.04
CA LYS A 485 30.28 -13.34 13.57
C LYS A 485 30.30 -12.23 14.62
N TYR A 486 29.19 -11.51 14.79
CA TYR A 486 29.12 -10.29 15.61
C TYR A 486 28.18 -10.46 16.80
N ARG A 487 28.54 -9.90 17.95
CA ARG A 487 27.77 -10.01 19.21
C ARG A 487 26.44 -9.26 19.16
N TYR A 488 26.36 -8.15 18.44
CA TYR A 488 25.21 -7.24 18.45
C TYR A 488 24.68 -7.08 17.03
N LEU A 489 23.43 -7.47 16.77
CA LEU A 489 22.83 -7.42 15.44
C LEU A 489 21.68 -6.43 15.39
N LEU A 490 21.67 -5.56 14.38
CA LEU A 490 20.65 -4.53 14.24
C LEU A 490 19.56 -4.92 13.23
N ASP A 491 18.31 -4.96 13.68
CA ASP A 491 17.12 -5.08 12.85
C ASP A 491 16.50 -3.69 12.66
N ILE A 492 16.32 -3.25 11.41
CA ILE A 492 15.73 -1.95 11.08
C ILE A 492 14.65 -2.16 10.03
N ASP A 493 13.49 -1.54 10.22
CA ASP A 493 12.44 -1.48 9.21
C ASP A 493 12.98 -1.04 7.84
N GLY A 494 12.41 -1.60 6.77
CA GLY A 494 12.62 -1.20 5.39
C GLY A 494 11.39 -0.48 4.86
N ASN A 495 10.88 -0.91 3.70
CA ASN A 495 9.58 -0.44 3.19
C ASN A 495 8.45 -0.71 4.20
N ALA A 496 8.58 -1.83 4.92
CA ALA A 496 7.77 -2.23 6.05
C ALA A 496 8.67 -2.98 7.06
N PHE A 497 8.16 -4.01 7.74
CA PHE A 497 8.96 -4.84 8.65
C PHE A 497 10.21 -5.45 7.97
N SER A 498 11.23 -5.77 8.77
CA SER A 498 12.43 -6.48 8.33
C SER A 498 12.27 -7.99 8.52
N GLY A 499 12.22 -8.74 7.41
CA GLY A 499 12.11 -10.20 7.43
C GLY A 499 13.34 -10.97 7.95
N ARG A 500 14.35 -10.27 8.49
CA ARG A 500 15.56 -10.89 9.09
C ARG A 500 15.43 -11.17 10.58
N PHE A 501 14.39 -10.63 11.22
CA PHE A 501 14.27 -10.60 12.68
C PHE A 501 14.31 -12.00 13.32
N TYR A 502 13.66 -13.00 12.70
CA TYR A 502 13.61 -14.36 13.26
C TYR A 502 14.99 -15.03 13.23
N ALA A 503 15.69 -14.99 12.09
CA ALA A 503 17.04 -15.51 11.98
C ALA A 503 18.00 -14.80 12.96
N PHE A 504 17.80 -13.51 13.22
CA PHE A 504 18.59 -12.76 14.20
C PHE A 504 18.34 -13.23 15.61
N LEU A 505 17.08 -13.44 16.01
CA LEU A 505 16.73 -13.99 17.31
C LEU A 505 17.25 -15.42 17.49
N GLU A 506 17.24 -16.25 16.45
CA GLU A 506 17.76 -17.63 16.51
C GLU A 506 19.28 -17.72 16.65
N SER A 507 19.99 -16.64 16.31
CA SER A 507 21.43 -16.57 16.44
C SER A 507 21.89 -16.45 17.89
N LYS A 508 23.14 -16.82 18.17
CA LYS A 508 23.79 -16.62 19.47
C LYS A 508 24.15 -15.14 19.73
N SER A 509 23.50 -14.18 19.08
CA SER A 509 23.82 -12.75 19.16
C SER A 509 22.69 -11.95 19.80
N LEU A 510 23.01 -10.82 20.43
CA LEU A 510 22.02 -9.94 21.03
C LEU A 510 21.42 -9.03 19.94
N VAL A 511 20.10 -9.07 19.79
CA VAL A 511 19.38 -8.31 18.76
C VAL A 511 18.98 -6.93 19.27
N TYR A 512 19.25 -5.91 18.46
CA TYR A 512 18.75 -4.55 18.60
C TYR A 512 17.68 -4.33 17.53
N LYS A 513 16.51 -3.78 17.88
CA LYS A 513 15.42 -3.56 16.92
C LYS A 513 15.01 -2.09 16.90
N MET A 514 15.11 -1.46 15.74
CA MET A 514 14.63 -0.10 15.45
C MET A 514 13.46 -0.19 14.46
N ALA A 515 12.24 -0.31 14.97
CA ALA A 515 11.04 -0.56 14.16
C ALA A 515 9.79 0.13 14.72
N ILE A 516 8.94 0.67 13.83
CA ILE A 516 7.58 1.15 14.14
C ILE A 516 6.49 0.33 13.45
N PHE A 517 6.85 -0.49 12.46
CA PHE A 517 5.92 -1.46 11.90
C PHE A 517 5.63 -2.54 12.94
N ARG A 518 4.33 -2.74 13.19
CA ARG A 518 3.83 -3.78 14.09
C ARG A 518 3.63 -5.07 13.32
N GLU A 519 4.09 -6.16 13.91
CA GLU A 519 3.96 -7.53 13.42
C GLU A 519 3.07 -8.32 14.39
N TRP A 520 2.57 -9.48 13.95
CA TRP A 520 1.63 -10.31 14.73
C TRP A 520 2.15 -10.72 16.12
N HIS A 521 3.46 -10.92 16.26
CA HIS A 521 4.12 -11.44 17.46
C HIS A 521 4.51 -10.38 18.50
N GLU A 522 4.02 -9.12 18.38
CA GLU A 522 4.33 -8.04 19.35
C GLU A 522 3.96 -8.42 20.80
N GLU A 523 2.90 -9.22 20.97
CA GLU A 523 2.48 -9.71 22.28
C GLU A 523 3.36 -10.85 22.82
N TRP A 524 4.17 -11.48 21.97
CA TRP A 524 4.89 -12.72 22.28
C TRP A 524 6.39 -12.49 22.46
N ILE A 525 6.96 -11.53 21.71
CA ILE A 525 8.38 -11.14 21.79
C ILE A 525 8.51 -9.81 22.51
N LYS A 526 9.02 -9.85 23.75
CA LYS A 526 9.11 -8.68 24.63
C LYS A 526 10.43 -7.90 24.51
N PRO A 527 10.38 -6.55 24.40
CA PRO A 527 11.56 -5.69 24.51
C PRO A 527 12.18 -5.80 25.90
N TRP A 528 13.49 -5.60 26.00
CA TRP A 528 14.32 -5.75 27.21
C TRP A 528 14.35 -7.15 27.82
N VAL A 529 13.71 -8.13 27.19
CA VAL A 529 13.82 -9.56 27.54
C VAL A 529 14.47 -10.31 26.38
N HIS A 530 13.91 -10.17 25.17
CA HIS A 530 14.38 -10.92 24.00
C HIS A 530 15.20 -10.09 23.02
N TYR A 531 15.09 -8.76 23.08
CA TYR A 531 15.82 -7.83 22.22
C TYR A 531 15.91 -6.44 22.86
N ILE A 532 16.83 -5.61 22.36
CA ILE A 532 17.02 -4.21 22.79
C ILE A 532 16.26 -3.28 21.84
N PRO A 533 15.21 -2.56 22.28
CA PRO A 533 14.52 -1.60 21.44
C PRO A 533 15.35 -0.32 21.27
N LEU A 534 15.43 0.20 20.05
CA LEU A 534 16.09 1.47 19.73
C LEU A 534 15.06 2.50 19.23
N SER A 535 15.21 3.74 19.70
CA SER A 535 14.40 4.89 19.33
C SER A 535 14.74 5.41 17.93
N MET A 536 13.81 6.13 17.32
CA MET A 536 14.05 6.79 16.03
C MET A 536 14.92 8.06 16.16
N LYS A 537 15.03 8.64 17.36
CA LYS A 537 15.86 9.82 17.63
C LYS A 537 17.33 9.46 17.76
N GLY A 538 17.63 8.39 18.49
CA GLY A 538 18.95 7.78 18.55
C GLY A 538 19.97 8.45 19.43
N ASP A 539 19.52 9.06 20.51
CA ASP A 539 20.44 9.61 21.52
C ASP A 539 20.99 8.49 22.43
N GLU A 540 20.28 7.36 22.52
CA GLU A 540 20.64 6.17 23.28
C GLU A 540 21.39 5.09 22.47
N TRP A 541 21.52 5.22 21.15
CA TRP A 541 22.06 4.14 20.29
C TRP A 541 23.48 3.72 20.69
N LEU A 542 24.39 4.68 20.82
CA LEU A 542 25.77 4.37 21.22
C LEU A 542 25.81 3.87 22.65
N GLU A 543 25.10 4.52 23.57
CA GLU A 543 25.10 4.13 24.98
C GLU A 543 24.64 2.69 25.16
N SER A 544 23.59 2.29 24.43
CA SER A 544 23.08 0.93 24.51
C SER A 544 24.14 -0.10 24.09
N VAL A 545 24.94 0.16 23.04
CA VAL A 545 26.03 -0.74 22.65
C VAL A 545 27.22 -0.66 23.61
N ARG A 546 27.57 0.55 24.05
CA ARG A 546 28.67 0.82 24.98
C ARG A 546 28.44 0.14 26.33
N TYR A 547 27.21 0.21 26.86
CA TYR A 547 26.82 -0.44 28.11
C TYR A 547 27.09 -1.95 28.06
N PHE A 548 26.53 -2.67 27.07
CA PHE A 548 26.70 -4.12 26.95
C PHE A 548 28.13 -4.56 26.60
N SER A 549 28.92 -3.70 25.92
CA SER A 549 30.30 -4.01 25.56
C SER A 549 31.34 -3.62 26.61
N GLY A 550 31.08 -2.59 27.41
CA GLY A 550 32.04 -1.94 28.28
C GLY A 550 31.82 -2.20 29.76
N GLU A 551 30.57 -2.12 30.24
CA GLU A 551 30.24 -2.24 31.66
C GLU A 551 30.20 -3.71 32.10
N GLU A 552 30.57 -3.97 33.35
CA GLU A 552 30.66 -5.35 33.86
C GLU A 552 29.29 -6.02 33.93
N GLU A 553 28.28 -5.30 34.43
CA GLU A 553 26.90 -5.75 34.43
C GLU A 553 26.42 -5.98 33.00
N GLY A 554 26.72 -5.06 32.08
CA GLY A 554 26.38 -5.18 30.67
C GLY A 554 26.99 -6.43 30.01
N LYS A 555 28.26 -6.72 30.28
CA LYS A 555 28.97 -7.90 29.74
C LYS A 555 28.38 -9.22 30.24
N ILE A 556 27.83 -9.24 31.45
CA ILE A 556 27.11 -10.38 32.02
C ILE A 556 25.71 -10.50 31.37
N GLN A 557 25.00 -9.38 31.25
CA GLN A 557 23.63 -9.34 30.72
C GLN A 557 23.56 -9.70 29.23
N ALA A 558 24.50 -9.22 28.41
CA ALA A 558 24.46 -9.38 26.96
C ALA A 558 24.35 -10.85 26.46
N PRO A 559 25.24 -11.78 26.86
CA PRO A 559 25.12 -13.19 26.46
C PRO A 559 23.87 -13.87 27.04
N ARG A 560 23.46 -13.48 28.26
CA ARG A 560 22.26 -14.01 28.91
C ARG A 560 21.01 -13.66 28.12
N MET A 561 20.87 -12.40 27.73
CA MET A 561 19.75 -11.92 26.92
C MET A 561 19.76 -12.50 25.51
N ALA A 562 20.92 -12.60 24.87
CA ALA A 562 21.05 -13.25 23.56
C ALA A 562 20.53 -14.69 23.59
N GLU A 563 20.96 -15.47 24.59
CA GLU A 563 20.52 -16.85 24.74
C GLU A 563 19.04 -16.96 25.16
N GLN A 564 18.55 -16.07 26.03
CA GLN A 564 17.14 -16.02 26.42
C GLN A 564 16.24 -15.72 25.21
N GLY A 565 16.61 -14.71 24.40
CA GLY A 565 15.93 -14.38 23.14
C GLY A 565 15.89 -15.57 22.18
N ARG A 566 17.03 -16.24 21.99
CA ARG A 566 17.15 -17.44 21.15
C ARG A 566 16.31 -18.61 21.63
N GLN A 567 16.40 -18.95 22.90
CA GLN A 567 15.62 -20.05 23.47
C GLN A 567 14.13 -19.79 23.40
N TRP A 568 13.70 -18.54 23.59
CA TRP A 568 12.30 -18.17 23.51
C TRP A 568 11.78 -18.18 22.07
N ALA A 569 12.52 -17.59 21.13
CA ALA A 569 12.16 -17.58 19.72
C ALA A 569 11.91 -19.00 19.18
N ARG A 570 12.78 -19.97 19.53
CA ARG A 570 12.62 -21.38 19.17
C ARG A 570 11.39 -22.08 19.76
N LYS A 571 10.72 -21.47 20.73
CA LYS A 571 9.51 -22.00 21.38
C LYS A 571 8.22 -21.34 20.90
N VAL A 572 8.28 -20.10 20.39
CA VAL A 572 7.08 -19.29 20.11
C VAL A 572 7.02 -18.66 18.72
N LEU A 573 8.05 -18.82 17.89
CA LEU A 573 8.08 -18.34 16.51
C LEU A 573 8.22 -19.47 15.48
N ARG A 574 7.89 -20.70 15.86
CA ARG A 574 7.91 -21.88 14.98
C ARG A 574 6.73 -21.83 14.02
N ASN A 575 6.78 -22.57 12.91
CA ASN A 575 5.66 -22.63 11.98
C ASN A 575 4.35 -23.07 12.64
N GLU A 576 4.44 -23.96 13.64
CA GLU A 576 3.31 -24.37 14.47
C GLU A 576 2.67 -23.20 15.24
N ASP A 577 3.48 -22.26 15.72
CA ASP A 577 3.03 -21.06 16.43
C ASP A 577 2.28 -20.12 15.48
N LEU A 578 2.82 -19.93 14.26
CA LEU A 578 2.20 -19.14 13.20
C LEU A 578 0.85 -19.74 12.78
N GLU A 579 0.79 -21.06 12.59
CA GLU A 579 -0.44 -21.80 12.25
C GLU A 579 -1.51 -21.66 13.32
N VAL A 580 -1.16 -21.87 14.60
CA VAL A 580 -2.14 -21.76 15.71
C VAL A 580 -2.66 -20.33 15.84
N TRP A 581 -1.79 -19.33 15.69
CA TRP A 581 -2.21 -17.93 15.74
C TRP A 581 -3.13 -17.60 14.56
N PHE A 582 -2.82 -18.09 13.36
CA PHE A 582 -3.66 -17.85 12.20
C PHE A 582 -5.00 -18.57 12.29
N PHE A 583 -5.03 -19.80 12.82
CA PHE A 583 -6.27 -20.50 13.11
C PHE A 583 -7.16 -19.68 14.03
N ARG A 584 -6.57 -19.13 15.11
CA ARG A 584 -7.33 -18.27 16.04
C ARG A 584 -7.92 -17.06 15.34
N LEU A 585 -7.14 -16.36 14.52
CA LEU A 585 -7.62 -15.20 13.78
C LEU A 585 -8.82 -15.53 12.88
N LEU A 586 -8.76 -16.64 12.15
CA LEU A 586 -9.81 -17.00 11.20
C LEU A 586 -11.10 -17.47 11.88
N LEU A 587 -11.01 -18.10 13.07
CA LEU A 587 -12.19 -18.40 13.89
C LEU A 587 -12.87 -17.11 14.39
N GLU A 588 -12.09 -16.16 14.93
CA GLU A 588 -12.61 -14.88 15.43
C GLU A 588 -13.21 -14.04 14.31
N ARG A 589 -12.66 -14.10 13.08
CA ARG A 589 -13.27 -13.44 11.92
C ARG A 589 -14.60 -14.07 11.50
N GLY A 590 -14.74 -15.39 11.66
CA GLY A 590 -15.99 -16.10 11.41
C GLY A 590 -17.06 -15.85 12.48
N HIS A 591 -16.69 -15.21 13.60
CA HIS A 591 -17.57 -14.93 14.72
C HIS A 591 -18.45 -13.70 14.41
N GLU A 592 -19.60 -13.94 13.78
CA GLU A 592 -20.60 -12.90 13.52
C GLU A 592 -21.75 -12.95 14.54
N VAL A 593 -22.14 -11.78 15.07
CA VAL A 593 -23.33 -11.65 15.90
C VAL A 593 -24.57 -11.62 15.01
N ARG A 594 -25.46 -12.59 15.19
CA ARG A 594 -26.72 -12.71 14.43
C ARG A 594 -27.68 -11.56 14.78
N GLU A 595 -28.06 -10.76 13.80
CA GLU A 595 -29.27 -9.93 13.87
C GLU A 595 -30.44 -10.68 13.22
N ASN A 596 -31.50 -10.92 13.99
CA ASN A 596 -32.76 -11.44 13.44
C ASN A 596 -33.61 -10.26 12.95
N SER A 597 -33.93 -10.24 11.65
CA SER A 597 -34.94 -9.34 11.07
C SER A 597 -36.18 -10.14 10.68
N ALA A 598 -37.37 -9.57 10.88
CA ALA A 598 -38.62 -10.14 10.42
C ALA A 598 -39.33 -9.14 9.47
N PRO A 599 -39.97 -9.63 8.39
CA PRO A 599 -40.70 -8.76 7.46
C PRO A 599 -42.00 -8.25 8.11
N LEU A 600 -42.33 -6.97 7.90
CA LEU A 600 -43.65 -6.43 8.23
C LEU A 600 -44.61 -6.59 7.04
N PRO A 601 -45.91 -6.87 7.27
CA PRO A 601 -46.91 -7.00 6.21
C PRO A 601 -47.37 -5.66 5.62
N ILE A 602 -46.57 -4.59 5.70
CA ILE A 602 -46.91 -3.28 5.12
C ILE A 602 -45.78 -2.83 4.21
N ALA A 603 -46.09 -2.69 2.92
CA ALA A 603 -45.19 -2.12 1.92
C ALA A 603 -45.14 -0.60 2.09
N SER A 604 -43.94 -0.05 2.27
CA SER A 604 -43.69 1.39 2.10
C SER A 604 -43.15 1.61 0.68
N LEU A 605 -43.85 2.42 -0.12
CA LEU A 605 -43.41 2.82 -1.47
C LEU A 605 -43.17 1.63 -2.45
N GLY A 606 -43.92 0.54 -2.33
CA GLY A 606 -43.92 -0.55 -3.30
C GLY A 606 -42.76 -1.55 -3.17
N ALA A 607 -41.97 -1.51 -2.09
CA ALA A 607 -41.00 -2.53 -1.74
C ALA A 607 -41.27 -3.09 -0.31
N PRO A 608 -41.00 -4.38 -0.05
CA PRO A 608 -41.16 -4.97 1.28
C PRO A 608 -40.19 -4.34 2.29
N SER A 609 -40.73 -3.87 3.42
CA SER A 609 -39.97 -3.24 4.51
C SER A 609 -39.57 -4.30 5.55
N ASN A 610 -38.28 -4.43 5.86
CA ASN A 610 -37.79 -5.24 6.98
C ASN A 610 -37.66 -4.36 8.23
N VAL A 611 -38.14 -4.83 9.39
CA VAL A 611 -37.91 -4.18 10.68
C VAL A 611 -37.16 -5.14 11.60
N ILE A 612 -36.20 -4.59 12.35
CA ILE A 612 -35.45 -5.29 13.39
C ILE A 612 -36.44 -5.58 14.54
N VAL A 613 -36.75 -6.86 14.76
CA VAL A 613 -37.63 -7.27 15.86
C VAL A 613 -36.78 -7.67 17.06
N LEU A 614 -36.72 -6.79 18.05
CA LEU A 614 -36.31 -7.15 19.40
C LEU A 614 -37.51 -7.84 20.06
N ARG A 615 -37.48 -9.16 20.18
CA ARG A 615 -38.50 -9.90 20.93
C ARG A 615 -38.14 -9.87 22.41
N ASP A 616 -38.87 -9.04 23.16
CA ASP A 616 -38.96 -9.17 24.61
C ASP A 616 -39.57 -10.51 25.01
N ALA A 617 -39.14 -10.98 26.17
CA ALA A 617 -39.34 -12.32 26.69
C ALA A 617 -40.81 -12.74 26.92
N ASN A 618 -41.02 -14.05 26.75
CA ASN A 618 -41.86 -14.98 27.52
C ASN A 618 -43.31 -15.37 27.10
N LEU A 619 -43.50 -16.71 27.10
CA LEU A 619 -44.70 -17.57 27.29
C LEU A 619 -45.41 -18.14 26.01
N PRO A 620 -46.15 -19.29 26.10
CA PRO A 620 -45.66 -20.64 25.77
C PRO A 620 -46.45 -21.34 24.62
N ASN A 621 -45.93 -22.48 24.16
CA ASN A 621 -46.50 -23.42 23.15
C ASN A 621 -47.98 -23.81 23.38
N PRO A 622 -48.78 -24.19 22.33
CA PRO A 622 -48.62 -25.54 21.74
C PRO A 622 -49.01 -25.78 20.25
N THR A 623 -48.48 -26.90 19.74
CA THR A 623 -49.00 -27.84 18.71
C THR A 623 -48.99 -27.49 17.21
N SER A 624 -48.13 -28.17 16.44
CA SER A 624 -48.52 -29.16 15.41
C SER A 624 -47.29 -29.94 14.89
N GLU A 625 -47.55 -31.19 14.51
CA GLU A 625 -46.65 -32.35 14.33
C GLU A 625 -45.86 -32.39 12.99
N PRO A 626 -44.94 -33.38 12.81
CA PRO A 626 -43.76 -33.28 11.94
C PRO A 626 -43.96 -33.82 10.52
N HIS A 627 -43.25 -33.22 9.55
CA HIS A 627 -43.06 -33.80 8.21
C HIS A 627 -41.63 -34.31 8.01
N ALA A 628 -41.58 -35.54 7.47
CA ALA A 628 -40.43 -36.41 7.30
C ALA A 628 -39.36 -35.91 6.30
N PRO A 629 -38.10 -36.41 6.40
CA PRO A 629 -37.02 -36.02 5.50
C PRO A 629 -37.09 -36.79 4.17
N GLY A 630 -36.97 -36.06 3.06
CA GLY A 630 -36.77 -36.61 1.71
C GLY A 630 -35.32 -37.08 1.48
N PRO A 631 -35.09 -38.02 0.55
CA PRO A 631 -33.86 -38.79 0.49
C PRO A 631 -32.69 -38.04 -0.16
N ALA A 632 -31.49 -38.35 0.33
CA ALA A 632 -30.21 -37.91 -0.21
C ALA A 632 -29.97 -38.48 -1.62
N PRO A 633 -29.43 -37.69 -2.57
CA PRO A 633 -28.90 -38.24 -3.83
C PRO A 633 -27.53 -38.86 -3.62
N GLU A 634 -27.37 -40.00 -4.29
CA GLU A 634 -26.25 -40.93 -4.28
C GLU A 634 -24.91 -40.32 -4.74
N LEU A 635 -23.85 -40.84 -4.13
CA LEU A 635 -22.46 -40.71 -4.52
C LEU A 635 -22.25 -41.24 -5.95
N ALA A 636 -21.70 -40.41 -6.82
CA ALA A 636 -21.03 -40.86 -8.05
C ALA A 636 -19.52 -40.80 -7.81
N GLU A 637 -18.93 -41.98 -7.62
CA GLU A 637 -17.49 -42.23 -7.74
C GLU A 637 -17.09 -42.10 -9.21
N ASP A 638 -16.31 -41.08 -9.57
CA ASP A 638 -15.29 -41.20 -10.62
C ASP A 638 -14.38 -39.96 -10.68
N VAL A 639 -13.28 -39.95 -9.93
CA VAL A 639 -12.05 -39.22 -10.30
C VAL A 639 -10.85 -40.02 -9.82
N GLY A 640 -10.07 -40.54 -10.77
CA GLY A 640 -8.94 -41.44 -10.55
C GLY A 640 -7.78 -40.85 -9.72
N PRO A 641 -6.78 -41.69 -9.37
CA PRO A 641 -5.73 -41.31 -8.44
C PRO A 641 -4.84 -40.21 -8.99
N PHE A 642 -4.80 -39.07 -8.28
CA PHE A 642 -3.77 -38.05 -8.47
C PHE A 642 -2.40 -38.67 -8.14
N LYS A 643 -1.57 -38.84 -9.17
CA LYS A 643 -0.16 -39.23 -9.00
C LYS A 643 0.58 -38.08 -8.30
N MET A 644 0.95 -38.32 -7.05
CA MET A 644 1.98 -37.57 -6.32
C MET A 644 3.21 -37.39 -7.21
N ARG A 645 3.51 -36.15 -7.61
CA ARG A 645 4.83 -35.81 -8.18
C ARG A 645 5.82 -35.79 -7.02
N LYS A 646 6.91 -36.54 -7.15
CA LYS A 646 7.99 -36.65 -6.16
C LYS A 646 8.43 -35.28 -5.64
N SER A 647 8.62 -35.19 -4.32
CA SER A 647 9.29 -34.09 -3.62
C SER A 647 10.64 -33.78 -4.27
N LEU A 648 10.90 -32.52 -4.58
CA LEU A 648 12.21 -32.06 -5.02
C LEU A 648 13.24 -32.24 -3.89
N GLY A 649 14.40 -32.79 -4.22
CA GLY A 649 15.50 -33.00 -3.27
C GLY A 649 16.26 -31.70 -2.99
N ALA A 650 16.94 -31.64 -1.84
CA ALA A 650 17.71 -30.48 -1.39
C ALA A 650 18.74 -29.96 -2.41
N GLU A 651 19.30 -30.81 -3.27
CA GLU A 651 20.21 -30.41 -4.35
C GLU A 651 19.51 -29.70 -5.51
N GLN A 652 18.25 -30.06 -5.82
CA GLN A 652 17.45 -29.34 -6.82
C GLN A 652 16.96 -27.99 -6.28
N ILE A 653 16.76 -27.91 -4.96
CA ILE A 653 16.47 -26.65 -4.26
C ILE A 653 17.73 -25.75 -4.23
N LEU A 654 18.91 -26.33 -4.02
CA LEU A 654 20.20 -25.61 -4.13
C LEU A 654 20.50 -25.15 -5.55
N ALA A 655 20.18 -25.95 -6.57
CA ALA A 655 20.27 -25.52 -7.97
C ALA A 655 19.28 -24.38 -8.29
N MET A 656 18.09 -24.39 -7.69
CA MET A 656 17.12 -23.28 -7.80
C MET A 656 17.56 -22.03 -7.01
N ILE A 657 18.35 -22.18 -5.94
CA ILE A 657 18.96 -21.06 -5.19
C ILE A 657 20.19 -20.50 -5.91
N GLU A 658 20.98 -21.33 -6.60
CA GLU A 658 22.10 -20.86 -7.45
C GLU A 658 21.61 -20.23 -8.76
N GLU A 659 20.40 -20.58 -9.22
CA GLU A 659 19.69 -19.89 -10.32
C GLU A 659 18.89 -18.64 -9.87
N GLU A 660 18.83 -18.30 -8.58
CA GLU A 660 18.33 -16.99 -8.08
C GLU A 660 19.31 -15.83 -8.37
N GLN A 661 20.06 -15.89 -9.46
CA GLN A 661 20.51 -14.66 -10.11
C GLN A 661 19.27 -13.95 -10.67
N ALA A 662 18.77 -13.00 -9.87
CA ALA A 662 17.90 -11.90 -10.24
C ALA A 662 16.83 -12.26 -11.28
N VAL A 663 15.55 -12.37 -10.86
CA VAL A 663 14.44 -12.10 -11.79
C VAL A 663 14.82 -10.80 -12.51
N PRO A 664 15.12 -10.84 -13.83
CA PRO A 664 15.70 -9.70 -14.49
C PRO A 664 14.80 -8.50 -14.23
N GLY A 665 15.37 -7.41 -13.72
CA GLY A 665 14.65 -6.15 -13.63
C GLY A 665 14.00 -5.89 -14.99
N GLN A 666 12.81 -5.28 -15.01
CA GLN A 666 12.08 -5.10 -16.26
C GLN A 666 12.95 -4.41 -17.34
N ASP A 667 13.90 -3.58 -16.92
CA ASP A 667 14.90 -2.95 -17.79
C ASP A 667 15.81 -3.98 -18.49
N LEU A 668 16.34 -4.97 -17.76
CA LEU A 668 17.11 -6.07 -18.34
C LEU A 668 16.25 -6.95 -19.27
N VAL A 669 14.97 -7.13 -18.97
CA VAL A 669 14.04 -7.83 -19.88
C VAL A 669 13.84 -7.03 -21.17
N ASN A 670 13.65 -5.71 -21.06
CA ASN A 670 13.48 -4.83 -22.20
C ASN A 670 14.76 -4.79 -23.07
N ASP A 671 15.92 -4.65 -22.42
CA ASP A 671 17.24 -4.67 -23.09
C ASP A 671 17.43 -5.97 -23.87
N ARG A 672 17.07 -7.12 -23.29
CA ARG A 672 17.16 -8.42 -23.98
C ARG A 672 16.17 -8.56 -25.14
N ILE A 673 14.96 -8.00 -25.01
CA ILE A 673 13.99 -7.95 -26.11
C ILE A 673 14.53 -7.07 -27.25
N ASP A 674 15.16 -5.93 -26.94
CA ASP A 674 15.81 -5.05 -27.92
C ASP A 674 17.10 -5.68 -28.52
N GLU A 675 17.83 -6.48 -27.75
CA GLU A 675 18.96 -7.26 -28.24
C GLU A 675 18.51 -8.31 -29.27
N LEU A 676 17.37 -8.98 -29.07
CA LEU A 676 16.81 -9.90 -30.08
C LEU A 676 16.55 -9.18 -31.40
N ARG A 677 16.05 -7.94 -31.36
CA ARG A 677 15.89 -7.13 -32.56
C ARG A 677 17.23 -6.90 -33.27
N THR A 678 18.30 -6.67 -32.52
CA THR A 678 19.65 -6.44 -33.04
C THR A 678 20.29 -7.72 -33.58
N GLN A 679 20.19 -8.83 -32.85
CA GLN A 679 20.73 -10.14 -33.23
C GLN A 679 20.12 -10.67 -34.53
N HIS A 680 18.82 -10.45 -34.72
CA HIS A 680 18.16 -10.80 -35.97
C HIS A 680 18.33 -9.73 -37.06
N GLY A 681 19.12 -8.68 -36.87
CA GLY A 681 19.38 -7.65 -37.89
C GLY A 681 18.09 -6.95 -38.35
N LEU A 682 17.25 -6.57 -37.40
CA LEU A 682 15.94 -5.93 -37.62
C LEU A 682 15.92 -4.46 -37.19
N VAL A 683 17.10 -3.87 -36.97
CA VAL A 683 17.26 -2.46 -36.61
C VAL A 683 17.34 -1.63 -37.90
N GLY A 684 16.41 -0.70 -38.08
CA GLY A 684 16.32 0.14 -39.28
C GLY A 684 15.58 -0.48 -40.48
N GLU A 685 15.14 -1.73 -40.36
CA GLU A 685 14.36 -2.43 -41.38
C GLU A 685 12.85 -2.25 -41.14
N SER A 686 12.09 -1.91 -42.18
CA SER A 686 10.61 -1.85 -42.14
C SER A 686 9.98 -3.18 -42.53
N TRP A 687 10.75 -4.07 -43.19
CA TRP A 687 10.26 -5.32 -43.76
C TRP A 687 11.26 -6.46 -43.55
N THR A 688 10.77 -7.69 -43.43
CA THR A 688 11.61 -8.89 -43.30
C THR A 688 10.97 -10.08 -44.03
N THR A 689 11.73 -11.11 -44.41
CA THR A 689 11.15 -12.32 -45.03
C THR A 689 10.15 -12.99 -44.09
N GLY A 690 9.07 -13.58 -44.62
CA GLY A 690 8.03 -14.22 -43.79
C GLY A 690 8.56 -15.29 -42.83
N ASP A 691 9.60 -16.05 -43.23
CA ASP A 691 10.25 -17.04 -42.37
C ASP A 691 10.99 -16.40 -41.19
N LYS A 692 11.70 -15.30 -41.45
CA LYS A 692 12.39 -14.53 -40.41
C LYS A 692 11.40 -13.84 -39.47
N PHE A 693 10.27 -13.33 -39.97
CA PHE A 693 9.18 -12.78 -39.14
C PHE A 693 8.63 -13.84 -38.18
N ARG A 694 8.32 -15.05 -38.68
CA ARG A 694 7.83 -16.17 -37.85
C ARG A 694 8.87 -16.64 -36.83
N SER A 695 10.14 -16.71 -37.22
CA SER A 695 11.24 -17.12 -36.34
C SER A 695 11.39 -16.19 -35.14
N VAL A 696 11.39 -14.86 -35.35
CA VAL A 696 11.53 -13.90 -34.24
C VAL A 696 10.27 -13.85 -33.37
N LYS A 697 9.07 -14.00 -33.98
CA LYS A 697 7.83 -14.17 -33.21
C LYS A 697 7.89 -15.40 -32.30
N GLY A 698 8.40 -16.52 -32.82
CA GLY A 698 8.64 -17.74 -32.04
C GLY A 698 9.60 -17.50 -30.87
N ALA A 699 10.75 -16.88 -31.12
CA ALA A 699 11.74 -16.56 -30.08
C ALA A 699 11.15 -15.69 -28.96
N LEU A 700 10.37 -14.65 -29.29
CA LEU A 700 9.68 -13.81 -28.30
C LEU A 700 8.63 -14.60 -27.50
N THR A 701 7.91 -15.51 -28.16
CA THR A 701 6.85 -16.32 -27.54
C THR A 701 7.42 -17.41 -26.63
N GLU A 702 8.56 -18.00 -26.97
CA GLU A 702 9.20 -19.06 -26.18
C GLU A 702 9.95 -18.48 -24.98
N ALA A 703 10.75 -17.44 -25.18
CA ALA A 703 11.72 -16.96 -24.18
C ALA A 703 11.14 -16.03 -23.10
N TYR A 704 9.97 -15.40 -23.32
CA TYR A 704 9.41 -14.38 -22.42
C TYR A 704 8.00 -14.71 -21.98
N THR A 705 7.58 -14.24 -20.82
CA THR A 705 6.21 -14.43 -20.28
C THR A 705 5.23 -13.38 -20.79
N ILE A 706 3.91 -13.65 -20.68
CA ILE A 706 2.85 -12.71 -21.06
C ILE A 706 3.00 -11.34 -20.36
N PRO A 707 3.26 -11.24 -19.04
CA PRO A 707 3.47 -9.95 -18.38
C PRO A 707 4.70 -9.19 -18.89
N GLN A 708 5.79 -9.89 -19.21
CA GLN A 708 7.03 -9.28 -19.70
C GLN A 708 6.81 -8.62 -21.08
N LEU A 709 6.18 -9.34 -22.03
CA LEU A 709 5.87 -8.81 -23.36
C LEU A 709 4.85 -7.66 -23.30
N ALA A 710 3.81 -7.79 -22.45
CA ALA A 710 2.81 -6.73 -22.28
C ALA A 710 3.40 -5.45 -21.67
N ARG A 711 4.34 -5.60 -20.72
CA ARG A 711 5.00 -4.46 -20.07
C ARG A 711 6.01 -3.77 -20.99
N TYR A 712 6.72 -4.52 -21.84
CA TYR A 712 7.57 -3.96 -22.89
C TYR A 712 6.76 -3.04 -23.83
N ILE A 713 5.61 -3.50 -24.31
CA ILE A 713 4.70 -2.70 -25.17
C ILE A 713 4.28 -1.41 -24.45
N ARG A 714 3.89 -1.51 -23.16
CA ARG A 714 3.46 -0.34 -22.37
C ARG A 714 4.58 0.70 -22.20
N ILE A 715 5.81 0.25 -21.97
CA ILE A 715 6.99 1.12 -21.84
C ILE A 715 7.34 1.74 -23.19
N TRP A 716 7.27 0.97 -24.27
CA TRP A 716 7.46 1.47 -25.63
C TRP A 716 6.47 2.59 -25.96
N ASP A 717 5.17 2.36 -25.72
CA ASP A 717 4.11 3.34 -25.96
C ASP A 717 4.31 4.63 -25.11
N ALA A 718 4.77 4.49 -23.87
CA ALA A 718 5.11 5.62 -22.99
C ALA A 718 6.34 6.40 -23.47
N ASN A 719 7.37 5.72 -23.98
CA ASN A 719 8.58 6.35 -24.50
C ASN A 719 8.31 7.10 -25.81
N GLN A 720 7.44 6.59 -26.68
CA GLN A 720 7.00 7.31 -27.89
C GLN A 720 6.29 8.63 -27.54
N SER A 721 5.40 8.60 -26.53
CA SER A 721 4.68 9.80 -26.07
C SER A 721 5.58 10.81 -25.33
N LEU A 722 6.66 10.36 -24.69
CA LEU A 722 7.73 11.22 -24.15
C LEU A 722 8.63 11.83 -25.24
N GLY A 723 8.96 11.08 -26.29
CA GLY A 723 9.72 11.59 -27.44
C GLY A 723 9.00 12.73 -28.18
N GLU A 724 7.68 12.62 -28.33
CA GLU A 724 6.83 13.68 -28.88
C GLU A 724 6.75 14.92 -27.97
N ALA A 725 6.86 14.76 -26.65
CA ALA A 725 6.87 15.85 -25.68
C ALA A 725 8.21 16.62 -25.65
N VAL A 726 9.33 15.94 -25.88
CA VAL A 726 10.67 16.55 -25.93
C VAL A 726 10.90 17.27 -27.27
N GLY A 727 10.38 16.75 -28.39
CA GLY A 727 10.41 17.42 -29.69
C GLY A 727 9.67 18.78 -29.72
N LYS A 728 8.65 18.95 -28.86
CA LYS A 728 7.85 20.19 -28.76
C LYS A 728 8.55 21.35 -28.03
N ARG A 729 9.77 21.18 -27.48
CA ARG A 729 10.54 22.28 -26.85
C ARG A 729 11.48 23.04 -27.80
N ARG A 730 11.45 22.78 -29.11
CA ARG A 730 12.21 23.54 -30.12
C ARG A 730 11.33 24.10 -31.24
N SER A 731 10.29 24.86 -30.90
CA SER A 731 9.76 25.96 -31.72
C SER A 731 8.61 26.63 -30.98
N HIS A 732 8.82 27.83 -30.44
CA HIS A 732 7.71 28.71 -30.09
C HIS A 732 7.15 29.31 -31.39
N VAL A 733 6.17 28.64 -31.97
CA VAL A 733 5.23 29.22 -32.94
C VAL A 733 3.83 28.86 -32.45
N ALA A 734 2.97 29.88 -32.37
CA ALA A 734 1.63 29.81 -31.80
C ALA A 734 0.75 28.74 -32.48
N SER A 735 0.06 27.94 -31.65
CA SER A 735 -1.25 27.31 -31.90
C SER A 735 -1.53 26.77 -33.32
N THR A 736 -1.27 25.49 -33.55
CA THR A 736 -2.05 24.66 -34.47
C THR A 736 -2.56 23.42 -33.74
N GLN A 737 -3.88 23.20 -33.75
CA GLN A 737 -4.55 22.02 -33.19
C GLN A 737 -4.03 20.72 -33.85
N ALA A 738 -3.93 19.64 -33.07
CA ALA A 738 -3.42 18.34 -33.51
C ALA A 738 -4.29 17.73 -34.64
N ILE A 739 -3.63 17.28 -35.73
CA ILE A 739 -4.27 16.56 -36.84
C ILE A 739 -4.34 15.07 -36.47
N SER A 740 -5.49 14.40 -36.69
CA SER A 740 -5.68 12.97 -36.40
C SER A 740 -5.77 12.13 -37.69
N TRP A 741 -5.25 10.90 -37.62
CA TRP A 741 -5.13 9.97 -38.76
C TRP A 741 -5.57 8.56 -38.37
N SER A 742 -6.19 7.82 -39.29
CA SER A 742 -6.53 6.41 -39.07
C SER A 742 -5.30 5.51 -39.19
N ALA A 743 -5.41 4.24 -38.76
CA ALA A 743 -4.47 3.21 -39.17
C ALA A 743 -4.59 2.96 -40.70
N TRP A 744 -3.49 2.52 -41.32
CA TRP A 744 -3.50 2.07 -42.72
C TRP A 744 -4.21 0.71 -42.80
N ARG A 745 -5.11 0.54 -43.75
CA ARG A 745 -5.90 -0.67 -43.95
C ARG A 745 -5.72 -1.22 -45.35
N LEU A 746 -5.58 -2.54 -45.48
CA LEU A 746 -5.50 -3.21 -46.78
C LEU A 746 -6.75 -2.99 -47.64
N GLY A 747 -6.58 -2.72 -48.93
CA GLY A 747 -7.66 -2.54 -49.91
C GLY A 747 -8.12 -1.09 -50.10
N SER A 748 -9.20 -0.91 -50.87
CA SER A 748 -9.83 0.40 -51.10
C SER A 748 -11.33 0.28 -50.88
N SER A 749 -11.90 1.20 -50.11
CA SER A 749 -13.33 1.29 -49.85
C SER A 749 -13.90 2.59 -50.39
N ASN A 750 -15.23 2.68 -50.45
CA ASN A 750 -15.90 3.90 -50.89
C ASN A 750 -15.66 5.01 -49.86
N ILE A 751 -15.30 6.22 -50.31
CA ILE A 751 -14.96 7.33 -49.41
C ILE A 751 -16.09 7.75 -48.45
N SER A 752 -17.36 7.44 -48.77
CA SER A 752 -18.49 7.64 -47.86
C SER A 752 -18.51 6.68 -46.66
N LYS A 753 -17.81 5.55 -46.72
CA LYS A 753 -17.68 4.57 -45.62
C LYS A 753 -16.41 4.86 -44.83
N ARG A 754 -16.55 5.39 -43.62
CA ARG A 754 -15.44 5.75 -42.73
C ARG A 754 -14.55 4.55 -42.41
N ILE A 755 -13.23 4.78 -42.37
CA ILE A 755 -12.31 3.83 -41.75
C ILE A 755 -12.52 3.95 -40.24
N PRO A 756 -12.87 2.86 -39.52
CA PRO A 756 -13.08 2.91 -38.08
C PRO A 756 -11.85 3.46 -37.37
N ASP A 757 -12.04 4.43 -36.49
CA ASP A 757 -10.97 4.95 -35.65
C ASP A 757 -10.60 3.87 -34.63
N GLN A 758 -9.36 3.40 -34.67
CA GLN A 758 -8.77 2.35 -33.84
C GLN A 758 -9.76 1.28 -33.33
N THR A 759 -10.07 0.23 -34.10
CA THR A 759 -10.39 -1.06 -33.46
C THR A 759 -10.49 -2.29 -34.34
N GLU A 760 -10.54 -2.23 -35.68
CA GLU A 760 -10.74 -3.46 -36.47
C GLU A 760 -9.97 -3.45 -37.79
N ASP A 761 -8.70 -3.88 -37.72
CA ASP A 761 -7.93 -4.34 -38.88
C ASP A 761 -8.44 -5.73 -39.28
N PRO A 762 -8.78 -6.03 -40.55
CA PRO A 762 -9.09 -7.40 -40.98
C PRO A 762 -7.96 -8.42 -40.74
N ALA A 763 -6.70 -7.99 -40.54
CA ALA A 763 -5.65 -8.86 -40.00
C ALA A 763 -5.97 -9.35 -38.57
N GLN A 764 -6.66 -8.53 -37.76
CA GLN A 764 -7.09 -8.89 -36.40
C GLN A 764 -8.20 -9.94 -36.35
N GLN A 765 -8.91 -10.19 -37.47
CA GLN A 765 -9.90 -11.25 -37.50
C GLN A 765 -9.22 -12.64 -37.50
N SER A 766 -8.01 -12.76 -38.07
CA SER A 766 -7.13 -13.92 -37.84
C SER A 766 -6.43 -13.90 -36.48
N MET A 767 -6.30 -12.72 -35.84
CA MET A 767 -5.64 -12.56 -34.53
C MET A 767 -6.58 -12.80 -33.33
N LYS A 768 -7.91 -12.81 -33.51
CA LYS A 768 -8.88 -13.17 -32.44
C LYS A 768 -8.85 -14.67 -32.10
N GLU A 769 -8.29 -15.50 -32.96
CA GLU A 769 -8.12 -16.95 -32.74
C GLU A 769 -6.72 -17.32 -32.22
N MET A 770 -5.79 -16.35 -32.12
CA MET A 770 -4.40 -16.59 -31.75
C MET A 770 -4.20 -16.61 -30.22
N PRO A 771 -3.36 -17.50 -29.68
CA PRO A 771 -3.01 -17.51 -28.26
C PRO A 771 -2.45 -16.15 -27.79
N ARG A 772 -2.87 -15.70 -26.61
CA ARG A 772 -2.55 -14.35 -26.05
C ARG A 772 -1.06 -14.00 -26.05
N LYS A 773 -0.19 -14.99 -25.90
CA LYS A 773 1.27 -14.83 -25.88
C LYS A 773 1.85 -14.53 -27.26
N GLU A 774 1.40 -15.26 -28.28
CA GLU A 774 1.76 -15.02 -29.68
C GLU A 774 1.24 -13.67 -30.17
N TRP A 775 0.04 -13.27 -29.73
CA TRP A 775 -0.52 -11.95 -30.03
C TRP A 775 0.37 -10.80 -29.53
N LEU A 776 0.90 -10.92 -28.31
CA LEU A 776 1.82 -9.91 -27.74
C LEU A 776 3.14 -9.86 -28.52
N ALA A 777 3.71 -11.02 -28.87
CA ALA A 777 4.93 -11.09 -29.66
C ALA A 777 4.74 -10.45 -31.05
N GLU A 778 3.60 -10.71 -31.70
CA GLU A 778 3.27 -10.10 -32.99
C GLU A 778 3.07 -8.58 -32.90
N ARG A 779 2.44 -8.10 -31.82
CA ARG A 779 2.28 -6.67 -31.53
C ARG A 779 3.63 -5.98 -31.31
N ILE A 780 4.60 -6.63 -30.67
CA ILE A 780 5.96 -6.08 -30.52
C ILE A 780 6.61 -5.91 -31.89
N LEU A 781 6.57 -6.93 -32.76
CA LEU A 781 7.12 -6.84 -34.11
C LEU A 781 6.48 -5.72 -34.93
N ARG A 782 5.14 -5.68 -34.98
CA ARG A 782 4.38 -4.80 -35.88
C ARG A 782 4.24 -3.37 -35.36
N ASN A 783 3.99 -3.19 -34.06
CA ASN A 783 3.64 -1.89 -33.48
C ASN A 783 4.81 -1.24 -32.76
N CYS A 784 5.61 -2.01 -32.00
CA CYS A 784 6.79 -1.46 -31.35
C CYS A 784 7.92 -1.31 -32.38
N TRP A 785 8.30 -2.39 -33.05
CA TRP A 785 9.46 -2.36 -33.96
C TRP A 785 9.14 -1.85 -35.35
N GLY A 786 7.87 -1.84 -35.75
CA GLY A 786 7.43 -1.34 -37.07
C GLY A 786 7.75 -2.28 -38.23
N ILE A 787 7.90 -3.58 -37.95
CA ILE A 787 8.34 -4.58 -38.93
C ILE A 787 7.13 -5.35 -39.44
N GLY A 788 6.98 -5.41 -40.75
CA GLY A 788 6.04 -6.31 -41.44
C GLY A 788 6.77 -7.40 -42.24
N PRO A 789 6.09 -8.48 -42.63
CA PRO A 789 6.64 -9.41 -43.60
C PRO A 789 6.65 -8.77 -45.02
N LEU A 790 7.70 -9.03 -45.80
CA LEU A 790 8.00 -8.35 -47.08
C LEU A 790 6.94 -8.59 -48.17
N ASP A 791 6.17 -9.67 -48.08
CA ASP A 791 5.01 -9.93 -48.93
C ASP A 791 3.89 -8.87 -48.80
N GLU A 792 3.84 -8.16 -47.67
CA GLU A 792 2.91 -7.05 -47.44
C GLU A 792 3.38 -5.71 -48.07
N SER A 793 4.65 -5.56 -48.48
CA SER A 793 5.20 -4.26 -48.94
C SER A 793 4.68 -3.78 -50.29
N TYR A 794 4.11 -4.68 -51.11
CA TYR A 794 3.64 -4.37 -52.46
C TYR A 794 2.11 -4.19 -52.56
N VAL A 795 1.38 -4.33 -51.46
CA VAL A 795 -0.09 -4.33 -51.47
C VAL A 795 -0.65 -2.93 -51.21
N GLN A 796 -1.69 -2.54 -51.97
CA GLN A 796 -2.35 -1.24 -51.82
C GLN A 796 -3.36 -1.25 -50.67
N GLY A 797 -3.42 -0.13 -49.95
CA GLY A 797 -4.34 0.10 -48.84
C GLY A 797 -4.70 1.57 -48.70
N GLU A 798 -5.58 1.89 -47.77
CA GLU A 798 -6.13 3.23 -47.57
C GLU A 798 -5.94 3.75 -46.15
N GLN A 799 -5.81 5.07 -46.02
CA GLN A 799 -5.64 5.76 -44.74
C GLN A 799 -6.34 7.13 -44.77
N GLU A 800 -7.04 7.49 -43.69
CA GLU A 800 -7.79 8.75 -43.56
C GLU A 800 -7.12 9.76 -42.65
N VAL A 801 -7.33 11.04 -42.96
CA VAL A 801 -6.99 12.21 -42.14
C VAL A 801 -8.25 12.99 -41.85
N CYS A 802 -8.46 13.38 -40.59
CA CYS A 802 -9.52 14.30 -40.21
C CYS A 802 -8.93 15.71 -40.03
N LEU A 803 -9.47 16.69 -40.75
CA LEU A 803 -9.06 18.10 -40.69
C LEU A 803 -10.18 18.93 -40.03
N ASN A 804 -9.84 20.04 -39.40
CA ASN A 804 -10.86 21.03 -39.01
C ASN A 804 -11.27 21.91 -40.20
N ASP A 805 -12.34 22.69 -40.05
CA ASP A 805 -12.89 23.52 -41.14
C ASP A 805 -11.85 24.51 -41.71
N THR A 806 -11.01 25.11 -40.85
CA THR A 806 -9.98 26.06 -41.25
C THR A 806 -8.88 25.38 -42.07
N GLN A 807 -8.40 24.22 -41.62
CA GLN A 807 -7.39 23.40 -42.30
C GLN A 807 -7.91 22.89 -43.65
N MET A 808 -9.15 22.40 -43.70
CA MET A 808 -9.78 21.95 -44.94
C MET A 808 -9.96 23.12 -45.93
N THR A 809 -10.38 24.29 -45.44
CA THR A 809 -10.55 25.47 -46.29
C THR A 809 -9.22 25.99 -46.85
N LEU A 810 -8.16 26.03 -46.03
CA LEU A 810 -6.81 26.38 -46.48
C LEU A 810 -6.29 25.40 -47.53
N LEU A 811 -6.46 24.11 -47.30
CA LEU A 811 -6.02 23.05 -48.22
C LEU A 811 -6.71 23.14 -49.60
N LEU A 812 -7.98 23.58 -49.61
CA LEU A 812 -8.79 23.75 -50.82
C LEU A 812 -8.70 25.15 -51.46
N SER A 813 -7.93 26.09 -50.89
CA SER A 813 -7.88 27.47 -51.38
C SER A 813 -6.94 27.65 -52.60
N GLY A 814 -7.50 28.10 -53.74
CA GLY A 814 -6.81 28.38 -55.01
C GLY A 814 -7.34 27.57 -56.22
N ASP A 815 -7.19 28.10 -57.44
CA ASP A 815 -7.80 27.59 -58.70
C ASP A 815 -7.48 26.14 -59.11
N ARG A 816 -6.59 25.43 -58.39
CA ARG A 816 -6.31 24.00 -58.61
C ARG A 816 -6.16 23.15 -57.34
N GLY A 817 -6.48 23.67 -56.16
CA GLY A 817 -6.21 23.00 -54.88
C GLY A 817 -4.70 22.75 -54.63
N ASN A 818 -4.26 22.72 -53.37
CA ASN A 818 -2.82 22.62 -53.07
C ASN A 818 -2.20 21.21 -53.25
N PHE A 819 -2.96 20.21 -53.73
CA PHE A 819 -2.50 18.81 -53.80
C PHE A 819 -1.51 18.50 -54.93
N GLU A 820 -1.58 19.21 -56.06
CA GLU A 820 -0.62 19.00 -57.16
C GLU A 820 0.74 19.68 -56.91
N ARG A 821 0.78 20.75 -56.09
CA ARG A 821 2.00 21.52 -55.79
C ARG A 821 2.84 20.94 -54.66
N THR A 822 2.21 20.21 -53.74
CA THR A 822 2.83 19.68 -52.51
C THR A 822 3.56 18.35 -52.71
N GLY A 823 3.47 17.75 -53.90
CA GLY A 823 4.01 16.41 -54.16
C GLY A 823 3.23 15.27 -53.50
N ILE A 824 2.07 15.58 -52.89
CA ILE A 824 1.17 14.59 -52.28
C ILE A 824 0.67 13.60 -53.33
N LEU A 825 0.46 14.05 -54.57
CA LEU A 825 0.20 13.25 -55.77
C LEU A 825 1.36 13.38 -56.77
N PRO A 826 2.42 12.54 -56.68
CA PRO A 826 3.52 12.59 -57.63
C PRO A 826 3.05 12.22 -59.05
N ARG A 827 3.54 12.93 -60.08
CA ARG A 827 3.29 12.58 -61.49
C ARG A 827 3.74 11.14 -61.76
N GLY A 828 2.83 10.31 -62.27
CA GLY A 828 3.10 8.90 -62.57
C GLY A 828 2.93 7.94 -61.40
N SER A 829 2.54 8.40 -60.20
CA SER A 829 2.20 7.51 -59.09
C SER A 829 0.81 6.88 -59.26
N ARG A 830 0.62 5.65 -58.73
CA ARG A 830 -0.70 5.02 -58.59
C ARG A 830 -1.45 5.47 -57.34
N ARG A 831 -0.94 6.48 -56.63
CA ARG A 831 -1.51 7.01 -55.40
C ARG A 831 -2.82 7.71 -55.71
N LYS A 832 -3.88 7.37 -54.99
CA LYS A 832 -5.18 8.02 -55.10
C LYS A 832 -5.41 8.87 -53.86
N VAL A 833 -5.82 10.13 -54.03
CA VAL A 833 -6.20 11.02 -52.93
C VAL A 833 -7.63 11.50 -53.16
N GLU A 834 -8.46 11.34 -52.16
CA GLU A 834 -9.89 11.64 -52.23
C GLU A 834 -10.30 12.52 -51.04
N ILE A 835 -11.19 13.49 -51.28
CA ILE A 835 -11.59 14.48 -50.26
C ILE A 835 -13.09 14.33 -49.98
N TYR A 836 -13.43 14.19 -48.70
CA TYR A 836 -14.81 14.12 -48.23
C TYR A 836 -15.12 15.30 -47.31
N LYS A 837 -15.57 16.39 -47.94
CA LYS A 837 -15.84 17.66 -47.28
C LYS A 837 -16.86 17.60 -46.13
N PRO A 838 -17.97 16.80 -46.18
CA PRO A 838 -18.95 16.79 -45.09
C PRO A 838 -18.40 16.42 -43.70
N HIS A 839 -17.30 15.66 -43.66
CA HIS A 839 -16.60 15.30 -42.42
C HIS A 839 -15.16 15.82 -42.40
N ASN A 840 -14.80 16.71 -43.31
CA ASN A 840 -13.45 17.25 -43.49
C ASN A 840 -12.35 16.17 -43.58
N ILE A 841 -12.57 15.12 -44.37
CA ILE A 841 -11.62 14.01 -44.50
C ILE A 841 -10.80 14.13 -45.77
N VAL A 842 -9.52 13.76 -45.67
CA VAL A 842 -8.67 13.41 -46.82
C VAL A 842 -8.28 11.94 -46.70
N ARG A 843 -8.56 11.14 -47.73
CA ARG A 843 -8.18 9.73 -47.80
C ARG A 843 -7.08 9.53 -48.83
N VAL A 844 -6.01 8.83 -48.45
CA VAL A 844 -4.93 8.41 -49.33
C VAL A 844 -4.98 6.90 -49.52
N THR A 845 -5.01 6.44 -50.77
CA THR A 845 -4.87 5.02 -51.13
C THR A 845 -3.53 4.80 -51.84
N ASP A 846 -2.65 4.03 -51.21
CA ASP A 846 -1.31 3.68 -51.68
C ASP A 846 -0.77 2.47 -50.88
N THR A 847 0.47 2.04 -51.16
CA THR A 847 1.25 1.22 -50.23
C THR A 847 1.33 1.89 -48.85
N ARG A 848 1.56 1.11 -47.79
CA ARG A 848 1.66 1.65 -46.41
C ARG A 848 2.68 2.78 -46.29
N GLU A 849 3.82 2.65 -46.97
CA GLU A 849 4.86 3.67 -47.03
C GLU A 849 4.45 4.88 -47.90
N GLY A 850 3.72 4.64 -48.99
CA GLY A 850 3.17 5.69 -49.83
C GLY A 850 2.12 6.55 -49.10
N CYS A 851 1.22 5.92 -48.33
CA CYS A 851 0.25 6.61 -47.49
C CYS A 851 0.97 7.45 -46.43
N ARG A 852 1.93 6.86 -45.70
CA ARG A 852 2.72 7.58 -44.69
C ARG A 852 3.42 8.82 -45.28
N THR A 853 4.08 8.65 -46.43
CA THR A 853 4.75 9.75 -47.14
C THR A 853 3.77 10.88 -47.51
N ALA A 854 2.59 10.53 -48.02
CA ALA A 854 1.56 11.51 -48.39
C ALA A 854 1.04 12.28 -47.17
N LEU A 855 0.87 11.59 -46.04
CA LEU A 855 0.41 12.20 -44.79
C LEU A 855 1.45 13.15 -44.19
N ASP A 856 2.73 12.77 -44.20
CA ASP A 856 3.83 13.62 -43.73
C ASP A 856 3.93 14.92 -44.56
N LEU A 857 3.74 14.82 -45.89
CA LEU A 857 3.69 15.99 -46.77
C LEU A 857 2.48 16.88 -46.48
N LEU A 858 1.31 16.29 -46.24
CA LEU A 858 0.10 17.03 -45.86
C LEU A 858 0.27 17.76 -44.51
N TYR A 859 0.85 17.08 -43.53
CA TYR A 859 1.16 17.66 -42.21
C TYR A 859 2.11 18.85 -42.35
N LYS A 860 3.21 18.67 -43.10
CA LYS A 860 4.22 19.71 -43.32
C LYS A 860 3.64 20.95 -43.99
N GLU A 861 2.73 20.78 -44.94
CA GLU A 861 2.07 21.92 -45.61
C GLU A 861 1.16 22.69 -44.63
N LEU A 862 0.36 21.98 -43.84
CA LEU A 862 -0.55 22.59 -42.88
C LEU A 862 0.19 23.32 -41.76
N VAL A 863 1.29 22.75 -41.24
CA VAL A 863 2.11 23.35 -40.17
C VAL A 863 2.90 24.58 -40.66
N ASN A 864 3.25 24.66 -41.95
CA ASN A 864 3.94 25.83 -42.51
C ASN A 864 3.02 27.04 -42.77
N THR A 865 1.72 26.92 -42.48
CA THR A 865 0.78 28.04 -42.62
C THR A 865 1.03 29.08 -41.52
N LYS A 866 1.34 30.34 -41.91
CA LYS A 866 1.50 31.44 -40.96
C LYS A 866 0.15 32.09 -40.63
N CYS A 867 -0.17 32.22 -39.35
CA CYS A 867 -1.27 33.06 -38.89
C CYS A 867 -0.77 34.50 -38.70
N LEU A 868 -1.48 35.48 -39.27
CA LEU A 868 -1.19 36.90 -39.09
C LEU A 868 -2.41 37.56 -38.47
N GLU A 869 -2.24 38.11 -37.27
CA GLU A 869 -3.24 38.95 -36.64
C GLU A 869 -3.07 40.38 -37.14
N VAL A 870 -4.17 40.97 -37.65
CA VAL A 870 -4.16 42.32 -38.21
C VAL A 870 -5.18 43.14 -37.44
N ASP A 871 -4.70 44.13 -36.69
CA ASP A 871 -5.57 45.04 -35.94
C ASP A 871 -6.49 45.79 -36.90
N SER A 872 -7.80 45.48 -36.84
CA SER A 872 -8.81 46.10 -37.70
C SER A 872 -8.81 47.65 -37.65
N ARG A 873 -8.24 48.28 -36.62
CA ARG A 873 -8.08 49.75 -36.52
C ARG A 873 -7.17 50.34 -37.60
N ILE A 874 -6.26 49.59 -38.20
CA ILE A 874 -5.41 50.13 -39.28
C ILE A 874 -6.21 50.55 -40.51
N PHE A 875 -7.43 50.01 -40.67
CA PHE A 875 -8.35 50.35 -41.76
C PHE A 875 -9.27 51.55 -41.42
N LEU A 876 -9.18 52.12 -40.21
CA LEU A 876 -9.94 53.31 -39.79
C LEU A 876 -9.84 54.50 -40.76
N PRO A 877 -8.66 54.86 -41.30
CA PRO A 877 -8.53 56.01 -42.20
C PRO A 877 -9.29 55.83 -43.51
N VAL A 878 -9.40 54.58 -44.00
CA VAL A 878 -10.13 54.24 -45.23
C VAL A 878 -11.64 54.22 -44.98
N ALA A 879 -12.07 53.70 -43.84
CA ALA A 879 -13.48 53.67 -43.44
C ALA A 879 -14.05 55.08 -43.16
N TYR A 880 -13.22 56.02 -42.66
CA TYR A 880 -13.65 57.38 -42.33
C TYR A 880 -13.88 58.28 -43.56
N GLN A 881 -13.25 57.98 -44.69
CA GLN A 881 -13.50 58.74 -45.93
C GLN A 881 -14.86 58.45 -46.55
N GLN A 882 -15.57 57.38 -46.15
CA GLN A 882 -16.83 57.00 -46.81
C GLN A 882 -18.12 57.27 -46.05
N ARG A 883 -18.19 57.44 -44.71
CA ARG A 883 -19.49 57.75 -44.04
C ARG A 883 -19.40 58.60 -42.78
N LYS A 884 -20.20 59.69 -42.76
CA LYS A 884 -20.55 60.47 -41.56
C LYS A 884 -21.47 59.67 -40.63
N LYS A 885 -21.16 59.71 -39.33
CA LYS A 885 -21.90 59.22 -38.14
C LYS A 885 -21.56 57.80 -37.66
N LYS A 886 -20.97 57.78 -36.46
CA LYS A 886 -20.91 56.71 -35.44
C LYS A 886 -21.47 55.35 -35.89
N SER A 887 -20.61 54.51 -36.47
CA SER A 887 -20.87 53.06 -36.52
C SER A 887 -19.61 52.32 -36.05
N LYS A 888 -19.81 51.29 -35.23
CA LYS A 888 -18.74 50.43 -34.70
C LYS A 888 -17.98 49.77 -35.87
N LEU A 889 -16.67 49.65 -35.74
CA LEU A 889 -15.70 49.22 -36.77
C LEU A 889 -16.06 47.90 -37.50
N HIS A 890 -16.82 47.00 -36.85
CA HIS A 890 -17.24 45.71 -37.40
C HIS A 890 -18.27 45.75 -38.56
N ARG A 891 -18.71 46.94 -39.01
CA ARG A 891 -19.62 47.08 -40.17
C ARG A 891 -18.94 47.64 -41.44
N GLY A 892 -17.62 47.80 -41.44
CA GLY A 892 -16.88 48.44 -42.53
C GLY A 892 -16.57 47.54 -43.74
N LEU A 893 -16.43 46.23 -43.57
CA LEU A 893 -16.15 45.27 -44.66
C LEU A 893 -17.30 44.26 -44.70
N ARG A 894 -17.98 44.11 -45.84
CA ARG A 894 -19.04 43.10 -45.97
C ARG A 894 -18.39 41.72 -46.09
N GLU A 895 -19.12 40.68 -45.70
CA GLU A 895 -18.65 39.29 -45.82
C GLU A 895 -18.25 38.93 -47.28
N GLU A 896 -18.92 39.54 -48.26
CA GLU A 896 -18.58 39.42 -49.68
C GLU A 896 -17.21 40.03 -50.02
N ASP A 897 -16.88 41.17 -49.42
CA ASP A 897 -15.60 41.84 -49.63
C ASP A 897 -14.45 40.99 -49.02
N LEU A 898 -14.69 40.39 -47.86
CA LEU A 898 -13.74 39.47 -47.23
C LEU A 898 -13.57 38.16 -47.99
N LYS A 899 -14.65 37.59 -48.55
CA LYS A 899 -14.57 36.42 -49.44
C LYS A 899 -13.78 36.73 -50.72
N MET A 900 -13.93 37.94 -51.26
CA MET A 900 -13.15 38.41 -52.42
C MET A 900 -11.66 38.56 -52.08
N VAL A 901 -11.33 39.16 -50.93
CA VAL A 901 -9.94 39.31 -50.46
C VAL A 901 -9.33 37.95 -50.14
N ALA A 902 -10.04 37.07 -49.44
CA ALA A 902 -9.63 35.69 -49.16
C ALA A 902 -9.34 34.92 -50.46
N GLY A 903 -10.23 35.03 -51.46
CA GLY A 903 -10.04 34.42 -52.77
C GLY A 903 -8.83 34.98 -53.54
N THR A 904 -8.64 36.30 -53.51
CA THR A 904 -7.55 36.99 -54.25
C THR A 904 -6.19 36.78 -53.61
N THR A 905 -6.12 36.84 -52.28
CA THR A 905 -4.87 36.74 -51.51
C THR A 905 -4.53 35.31 -51.09
N ARG A 906 -5.44 34.36 -51.34
CA ARG A 906 -5.32 32.94 -50.92
C ARG A 906 -5.09 32.82 -49.42
N THR A 907 -5.81 33.63 -48.64
CA THR A 907 -5.79 33.61 -47.19
C THR A 907 -7.17 33.21 -46.66
N HIS A 908 -7.23 32.62 -45.47
CA HIS A 908 -8.49 32.47 -44.74
C HIS A 908 -8.64 33.65 -43.79
N ILE A 909 -9.75 34.38 -43.89
CA ILE A 909 -10.01 35.57 -43.06
C ILE A 909 -11.28 35.31 -42.25
N ALA A 910 -11.17 35.33 -40.93
CA ALA A 910 -12.27 35.15 -39.99
C ALA A 910 -12.27 36.27 -38.93
N TYR A 911 -13.45 36.71 -38.51
CA TYR A 911 -13.59 37.69 -37.42
C TYR A 911 -13.59 37.01 -36.05
N SER A 912 -12.84 37.56 -35.09
CA SER A 912 -12.93 37.19 -33.67
C SER A 912 -13.55 38.35 -32.89
N VAL A 913 -14.69 38.12 -32.23
CA VAL A 913 -15.31 39.12 -31.35
C VAL A 913 -15.03 38.73 -29.91
N SER A 914 -13.97 39.30 -29.34
CA SER A 914 -13.65 39.23 -27.91
C SER A 914 -14.30 40.41 -27.18
N GLN A 915 -14.84 40.18 -25.97
CA GLN A 915 -15.71 41.14 -25.28
C GLN A 915 -15.11 42.52 -24.97
N ASP A 916 -13.81 42.74 -25.17
CA ASP A 916 -13.20 44.07 -24.97
C ASP A 916 -12.23 44.55 -26.08
N LYS A 917 -12.08 43.82 -27.20
CA LYS A 917 -11.31 44.29 -28.38
C LYS A 917 -11.88 43.72 -29.68
N VAL A 918 -11.99 44.56 -30.71
CA VAL A 918 -12.22 44.12 -32.09
C VAL A 918 -10.86 43.84 -32.70
N GLU A 919 -10.48 42.57 -32.84
CA GLU A 919 -9.29 42.13 -33.56
C GLU A 919 -9.64 41.85 -35.01
#